data_AF-A0A8S8XRQ6-F1
#
_entry.id   AF-A0A8S8XRQ6-F1
#
_cell.length_a   1.000
_cell.length_b   1.000
_cell.length_c   1.000
_cell.angle_alpha   90.00
_cell.angle_beta   90.00
_cell.angle_gamma   90.00
#
_symmetry.space_group_name_H-M   'P 1'
#
loop_
_entity.id
_entity.type
_entity.pdbx_description
1 polymer ?
#
loop_
_entity_poly.entity_id
_entity_poly.type
_entity_poly.pdbx_seq_one_letter_code
_entity_poly.pdbx_strand_id
1 'polypeptide(L)'
;MGVSNDGDNDGFPIGVGLESDSDDSNPTVAANCNPGNYGRFACREATPGYYVSGSGNTVMTPASPGHYVDSNGATSETQCPIGKFQELSGQTSCEEARPGYYVPGLGASEGTPCPAGKYNNQYGMTSDLACQWAEAGHSVPVLTKVSSGAYHSCAILDDGTVSCWGMNDNGQLGDGTRDSSLEPQKASMPMGRNAIEISAGSYHTCTLLDDGSIRCWGSNSFGQLGDGTTIERTTPITVDLGSGVSAIGVSSGESHTCAVLTDNRVKCWGLNANGQIGDGTTTDRHIPAYSSLGGTGALRVSAGSFHTCAITVDRNVMCWGENWNGQLGDSSNVDRDTPVEVSIPSNSSAVSIDSGAFHTCLGMNDGTMFCWGYNAHGQLGNGGTSHSNSPLASALSPDLLLMEIEVGLFHSCGLFDSGEVACWGDNSYGQLGDGTQTAHSTPEVIILSTNATSITVGHRHTCMILDDASLKCWGANEFGQVGDGGSANSNTPQDIDLGHGSKEQVPCERGTYQPLPEKTTCILASRGFMVPDSGQTEQTGCSPGYYSSLKGQRACVPAARGFYVSENQATSQTQCPAGQSTLSQASTFFDDCFADFDGDGVPDQIDEDDDNDGVPDVNDYDPLDPEVSFDSDGDRIPDSIDTDDDNDGVNDTEDPFPNDQNEWEDFDGDGVGDNSDDDDDGDGRPDSFDVFPNDPNEWADADGDGWGNNVDPDDDNDGRCDDTTYHITDQYGALVSNRGPDLDGDGAPDCLTSAKGDEFPLDANETDDTDGDSIGNNQDTDCDGDGWLNPVPCNRQGSGENGTDAFPLEADKWSDSDGDGFADQGSNMDAFPDDPSEWLDTDGDSVGNNADVCPYEFGISSQDEDFMQTLALPGNDLGCPIQALIGDEIIEGGEDETEDSAFLGGGRLT
;
A
#
# COMPACT_ATOMS: atom_id res chain seq x y z
N MET A 1 -5.78 70.20 -24.37
CA MET A 1 -5.49 71.17 -23.29
C MET A 1 -4.95 72.44 -23.91
N GLY A 2 -5.63 73.56 -23.76
CA GLY A 2 -5.01 74.89 -23.83
C GLY A 2 -4.59 75.39 -25.20
N VAL A 3 -5.43 75.25 -26.22
CA VAL A 3 -5.33 76.08 -27.42
C VAL A 3 -5.90 77.47 -27.09
N SER A 4 -5.37 78.52 -27.71
CA SER A 4 -5.80 79.90 -27.45
C SER A 4 -6.86 80.35 -28.45
N ASN A 5 -7.98 80.92 -27.96
CA ASN A 5 -9.20 81.22 -28.72
C ASN A 5 -9.92 79.95 -29.21
N ASP A 6 -10.17 79.04 -28.27
CA ASP A 6 -10.91 77.78 -28.36
C ASP A 6 -11.93 77.84 -27.21
N GLY A 7 -13.19 78.17 -27.50
CA GLY A 7 -14.19 78.60 -26.53
C GLY A 7 -15.06 77.47 -25.97
N ASP A 8 -15.25 76.39 -26.75
CA ASP A 8 -15.94 75.18 -26.32
C ASP A 8 -15.00 73.99 -26.01
N ASN A 9 -13.68 74.20 -26.21
CA ASN A 9 -12.56 73.36 -25.74
C ASN A 9 -12.40 72.04 -26.54
N ASP A 10 -12.76 72.06 -27.83
CA ASP A 10 -12.60 70.93 -28.77
C ASP A 10 -11.17 70.78 -29.33
N GLY A 11 -10.41 71.89 -29.37
CA GLY A 11 -9.02 71.95 -29.81
C GLY A 11 -8.71 72.85 -31.01
N PHE A 12 -9.70 73.45 -31.68
CA PHE A 12 -9.47 74.30 -32.86
C PHE A 12 -9.62 75.81 -32.58
N PRO A 13 -8.70 76.69 -33.07
CA PRO A 13 -8.78 78.13 -32.84
C PRO A 13 -9.57 78.89 -33.92
N ILE A 14 -10.37 79.86 -33.48
CA ILE A 14 -11.23 80.67 -34.36
C ILE A 14 -10.40 81.53 -35.34
N GLY A 15 -10.80 81.53 -36.61
CA GLY A 15 -10.45 82.57 -37.60
C GLY A 15 -9.02 82.57 -38.18
N VAL A 16 -8.23 81.51 -38.03
CA VAL A 16 -6.84 81.44 -38.52
C VAL A 16 -6.53 80.27 -39.46
N GLY A 17 -6.87 80.41 -40.75
CA GLY A 17 -6.41 79.51 -41.82
C GLY A 17 -7.55 78.83 -42.59
N LEU A 18 -7.24 77.70 -43.21
CA LEU A 18 -8.23 76.84 -43.91
C LEU A 18 -8.84 75.77 -42.99
N GLU A 19 -8.36 75.67 -41.75
CA GLU A 19 -8.77 74.70 -40.71
C GLU A 19 -9.14 75.46 -39.42
N SER A 20 -9.88 76.57 -39.56
CA SER A 20 -10.37 77.36 -38.43
C SER A 20 -11.84 77.06 -38.15
N ASP A 21 -12.22 77.02 -36.87
CA ASP A 21 -13.62 76.95 -36.48
C ASP A 21 -14.44 78.16 -37.01
N SER A 22 -15.74 77.92 -37.19
CA SER A 22 -16.77 78.84 -37.67
C SER A 22 -17.97 79.05 -36.73
N ASP A 23 -18.10 78.29 -35.64
CA ASP A 23 -19.17 78.42 -34.63
C ASP A 23 -18.70 77.94 -33.24
N ASP A 24 -18.01 78.84 -32.53
CA ASP A 24 -17.38 78.72 -31.19
C ASP A 24 -18.39 78.51 -30.03
N SER A 25 -19.38 77.64 -30.26
CA SER A 25 -20.49 77.32 -29.36
C SER A 25 -20.95 75.85 -29.44
N ASN A 26 -20.23 75.01 -30.19
CA ASN A 26 -20.59 73.64 -30.53
C ASN A 26 -19.34 72.70 -30.45
N PRO A 27 -19.08 72.03 -29.31
CA PRO A 27 -17.87 71.22 -29.04
C PRO A 27 -17.76 69.90 -29.82
N THR A 28 -18.43 69.84 -30.97
CA THR A 28 -18.34 68.82 -32.01
C THR A 28 -18.71 69.41 -33.36
N VAL A 29 -17.72 69.82 -34.16
CA VAL A 29 -17.83 69.59 -35.60
C VAL A 29 -17.62 68.09 -35.84
N ALA A 30 -18.68 67.31 -35.61
CA ALA A 30 -18.71 65.91 -35.99
C ALA A 30 -18.54 65.82 -37.51
N ALA A 31 -17.52 65.12 -37.98
CA ALA A 31 -17.30 64.92 -39.40
C ALA A 31 -18.55 64.26 -40.01
N ASN A 32 -19.25 64.96 -40.91
CA ASN A 32 -20.48 64.46 -41.53
C ASN A 32 -20.15 63.44 -42.62
N CYS A 33 -19.71 62.25 -42.18
CA CYS A 33 -19.30 61.16 -43.03
C CYS A 33 -20.50 60.62 -43.81
N ASN A 34 -20.30 60.34 -45.09
CA ASN A 34 -21.29 59.62 -45.89
C ASN A 34 -21.44 58.18 -45.37
N PRO A 35 -22.55 57.48 -45.68
CA PRO A 35 -22.67 56.04 -45.45
C PRO A 35 -21.42 55.28 -45.95
N GLY A 36 -21.07 54.20 -45.26
CA GLY A 36 -19.81 53.48 -45.43
C GLY A 36 -18.63 54.10 -44.69
N ASN A 37 -18.75 55.32 -44.15
CA ASN A 37 -17.68 56.00 -43.41
C ASN A 37 -18.14 56.43 -42.01
N TYR A 38 -17.25 56.31 -41.02
CA TYR A 38 -17.47 56.70 -39.63
C TYR A 38 -16.36 57.59 -39.09
N GLY A 39 -16.66 58.34 -38.02
CA GLY A 39 -15.64 58.99 -37.19
C GLY A 39 -16.04 60.37 -36.67
N ARG A 40 -15.60 60.73 -35.45
CA ARG A 40 -15.91 62.02 -34.83
C ARG A 40 -15.19 63.21 -35.48
N PHE A 41 -13.88 63.09 -35.70
CA PHE A 41 -13.03 64.22 -36.15
C PHE A 41 -12.53 64.09 -37.59
N ALA A 42 -12.50 62.86 -38.13
CA ALA A 42 -12.15 62.58 -39.51
C ALA A 42 -12.81 61.27 -39.94
N CYS A 43 -13.30 61.23 -41.18
CA CYS A 43 -13.97 60.06 -41.73
C CYS A 43 -12.97 58.95 -42.08
N ARG A 44 -13.32 57.72 -41.72
CA ARG A 44 -12.65 56.48 -42.11
C ARG A 44 -13.68 55.53 -42.69
N GLU A 45 -13.30 54.77 -43.71
CA GLU A 45 -14.13 53.69 -44.22
C GLU A 45 -14.36 52.63 -43.13
N ALA A 46 -15.56 52.07 -43.09
CA ALA A 46 -15.83 50.86 -42.31
C ALA A 46 -14.87 49.74 -42.76
N THR A 47 -14.31 48.99 -41.82
CA THR A 47 -13.45 47.83 -42.12
C THR A 47 -14.30 46.60 -42.45
N PRO A 48 -13.79 45.63 -43.22
CA PRO A 48 -14.41 44.32 -43.36
C PRO A 48 -14.83 43.74 -42.01
N GLY A 49 -15.97 43.05 -41.99
CA GLY A 49 -16.69 42.68 -40.77
C GLY A 49 -17.70 43.73 -40.27
N TYR A 50 -17.62 44.99 -40.72
CA TYR A 50 -18.43 46.11 -40.19
C TYR A 50 -19.02 46.99 -41.30
N TYR A 51 -20.20 47.56 -41.06
CA TYR A 51 -20.89 48.46 -41.99
C TYR A 51 -21.39 49.75 -41.32
N VAL A 52 -21.70 50.76 -42.14
CA VAL A 52 -22.22 52.07 -41.70
C VAL A 52 -23.36 52.52 -42.62
N SER A 53 -24.61 52.36 -42.19
CA SER A 53 -25.80 52.58 -43.03
C SER A 53 -26.27 54.04 -43.15
N GLY A 54 -25.94 54.89 -42.19
CA GLY A 54 -26.34 56.31 -42.16
C GLY A 54 -25.16 57.28 -42.27
N SER A 55 -25.46 58.55 -42.54
CA SER A 55 -24.46 59.64 -42.51
C SER A 55 -24.23 60.18 -41.09
N GLY A 56 -23.01 60.66 -40.81
CA GLY A 56 -22.64 61.27 -39.53
C GLY A 56 -22.42 60.29 -38.37
N ASN A 57 -22.28 58.99 -38.67
CA ASN A 57 -22.03 57.97 -37.66
C ASN A 57 -20.63 58.08 -37.05
N THR A 58 -20.54 57.98 -35.73
CA THR A 58 -19.26 58.03 -34.98
C THR A 58 -18.66 56.64 -34.70
N VAL A 59 -19.43 55.58 -34.95
CA VAL A 59 -19.07 54.16 -34.76
C VAL A 59 -19.51 53.35 -35.99
N MET A 60 -19.04 52.11 -36.08
CA MET A 60 -19.41 51.15 -37.13
C MET A 60 -20.16 49.95 -36.51
N THR A 61 -21.13 49.41 -37.24
CA THR A 61 -21.96 48.28 -36.79
C THR A 61 -21.31 46.98 -37.26
N PRO A 62 -21.09 45.96 -36.41
CA PRO A 62 -20.64 44.65 -36.89
C PRO A 62 -21.70 44.00 -37.78
N ALA A 63 -21.28 43.14 -38.70
CA ALA A 63 -22.19 42.20 -39.35
C ALA A 63 -22.88 41.33 -38.28
N SER A 64 -24.18 41.13 -38.41
CA SER A 64 -24.98 40.27 -37.53
C SER A 64 -24.66 38.79 -37.78
N PRO A 65 -24.95 37.88 -36.83
CA PRO A 65 -25.01 36.45 -37.13
C PRO A 65 -25.87 36.16 -38.37
N GLY A 66 -25.45 35.18 -39.15
CA GLY A 66 -25.98 34.86 -40.48
C GLY A 66 -25.66 35.87 -41.59
N HIS A 67 -24.82 36.87 -41.31
CA HIS A 67 -24.43 37.89 -42.26
C HIS A 67 -22.90 38.11 -42.26
N TYR A 68 -22.39 38.74 -43.32
CA TYR A 68 -20.98 39.08 -43.46
C TYR A 68 -20.77 40.43 -44.16
N VAL A 69 -19.57 40.99 -44.01
CA VAL A 69 -19.07 42.15 -44.77
C VAL A 69 -17.65 41.87 -45.25
N ASP A 70 -17.48 41.65 -46.54
CA ASP A 70 -16.19 41.30 -47.17
C ASP A 70 -15.32 42.50 -47.57
N SER A 71 -15.85 43.73 -47.48
CA SER A 71 -15.33 44.90 -48.20
C SER A 71 -15.28 46.16 -47.34
N ASN A 72 -14.25 46.98 -47.59
CA ASN A 72 -14.12 48.31 -46.99
C ASN A 72 -15.23 49.27 -47.48
N GLY A 73 -15.69 50.14 -46.59
CA GLY A 73 -16.67 51.18 -46.92
C GLY A 73 -18.12 50.67 -47.03
N ALA A 74 -18.42 49.49 -46.51
CA ALA A 74 -19.75 48.87 -46.63
C ALA A 74 -20.86 49.69 -45.96
N THR A 75 -21.98 49.85 -46.68
CA THR A 75 -23.20 50.53 -46.18
C THR A 75 -24.20 49.58 -45.50
N SER A 76 -24.03 48.28 -45.69
CA SER A 76 -24.93 47.22 -45.23
C SER A 76 -24.19 45.88 -45.15
N GLU A 77 -24.66 44.99 -44.30
CA GLU A 77 -24.28 43.58 -44.26
C GLU A 77 -24.92 42.77 -45.40
N THR A 78 -24.33 41.60 -45.72
CA THR A 78 -24.82 40.66 -46.73
C THR A 78 -25.21 39.34 -46.08
N GLN A 79 -26.40 38.80 -46.39
CA GLN A 79 -26.85 37.50 -45.88
C GLN A 79 -25.99 36.34 -46.41
N CYS A 80 -25.78 35.34 -45.56
CA CYS A 80 -25.21 34.06 -45.99
C CYS A 80 -26.14 33.36 -47.01
N PRO A 81 -25.60 32.80 -48.10
CA PRO A 81 -26.36 32.01 -49.07
C PRO A 81 -26.78 30.66 -48.48
N ILE A 82 -27.78 30.00 -49.07
CA ILE A 82 -28.14 28.61 -48.72
C ILE A 82 -26.91 27.69 -48.79
N GLY A 83 -26.82 26.73 -47.88
CA GLY A 83 -25.63 25.93 -47.67
C GLY A 83 -24.52 26.62 -46.87
N LYS A 84 -24.68 27.88 -46.46
CA LYS A 84 -23.71 28.62 -45.64
C LYS A 84 -24.35 29.38 -44.48
N PHE A 85 -23.65 29.43 -43.36
CA PHE A 85 -24.08 30.08 -42.12
C PHE A 85 -22.96 30.97 -41.55
N GLN A 86 -23.24 31.70 -40.46
CA GLN A 86 -22.21 32.42 -39.70
C GLN A 86 -22.68 32.68 -38.26
N GLU A 87 -22.10 31.97 -37.29
CA GLU A 87 -22.49 32.07 -35.87
C GLU A 87 -22.04 33.40 -35.25
N LEU A 88 -20.88 33.92 -35.67
CA LEU A 88 -20.22 35.05 -35.02
C LEU A 88 -20.54 36.39 -35.70
N SER A 89 -20.79 37.41 -34.87
CA SER A 89 -20.90 38.80 -35.36
C SER A 89 -19.53 39.35 -35.82
N GLY A 90 -19.54 40.33 -36.71
CA GLY A 90 -18.34 41.05 -37.16
C GLY A 90 -17.53 40.35 -38.26
N GLN A 91 -18.12 39.39 -38.97
CA GLN A 91 -17.39 38.45 -39.82
C GLN A 91 -17.28 38.87 -41.30
N THR A 92 -16.21 38.41 -41.95
CA THR A 92 -15.87 38.76 -43.35
C THR A 92 -16.38 37.76 -44.39
N SER A 93 -16.89 36.60 -43.96
CA SER A 93 -17.36 35.52 -44.83
C SER A 93 -18.29 34.56 -44.07
N CYS A 94 -19.07 33.78 -44.81
CA CYS A 94 -19.88 32.69 -44.28
C CYS A 94 -19.20 31.34 -44.44
N GLU A 95 -19.39 30.47 -43.46
CA GLU A 95 -18.87 29.10 -43.41
C GLU A 95 -19.83 28.14 -44.09
N GLU A 96 -19.32 27.03 -44.64
CA GLU A 96 -20.16 26.02 -45.29
C GLU A 96 -20.77 25.08 -44.25
N ALA A 97 -22.05 24.72 -44.43
CA ALA A 97 -22.73 23.75 -43.58
C ALA A 97 -21.85 22.50 -43.42
N ARG A 98 -21.40 22.22 -42.19
CA ARG A 98 -20.45 21.15 -41.91
C ARG A 98 -21.10 19.77 -42.14
N PRO A 99 -20.32 18.70 -42.41
CA PRO A 99 -20.82 17.34 -42.38
C PRO A 99 -21.67 17.09 -41.12
N GLY A 100 -22.81 16.42 -41.30
CA GLY A 100 -23.88 16.27 -40.32
C GLY A 100 -24.97 17.35 -40.35
N TYR A 101 -24.78 18.42 -41.13
CA TYR A 101 -25.67 19.58 -41.16
C TYR A 101 -26.08 19.99 -42.58
N TYR A 102 -27.13 20.81 -42.66
CA TYR A 102 -27.57 21.52 -43.86
C TYR A 102 -28.07 22.93 -43.50
N VAL A 103 -28.06 23.87 -44.45
CA VAL A 103 -28.59 25.23 -44.29
C VAL A 103 -29.62 25.53 -45.38
N PRO A 104 -30.93 25.49 -45.07
CA PRO A 104 -32.00 25.64 -46.05
C PRO A 104 -32.40 27.09 -46.32
N GLY A 105 -32.04 28.03 -45.43
CA GLY A 105 -32.40 29.44 -45.50
C GLY A 105 -31.28 30.36 -45.99
N LEU A 106 -31.64 31.57 -46.42
CA LEU A 106 -30.71 32.68 -46.52
C LEU A 106 -30.57 33.34 -45.14
N GLY A 107 -29.36 33.78 -44.80
CA GLY A 107 -29.12 34.53 -43.56
C GLY A 107 -29.13 33.70 -42.28
N ALA A 108 -28.88 32.38 -42.36
CA ALA A 108 -28.85 31.49 -41.20
C ALA A 108 -27.62 31.74 -40.32
N SER A 109 -27.83 31.88 -39.01
CA SER A 109 -26.75 31.99 -38.02
C SER A 109 -26.03 30.66 -37.78
N GLU A 110 -26.71 29.53 -37.97
CA GLU A 110 -26.21 28.19 -37.65
C GLU A 110 -26.55 27.17 -38.75
N GLY A 111 -25.96 25.96 -38.64
CA GLY A 111 -26.39 24.80 -39.42
C GLY A 111 -27.59 24.10 -38.77
N THR A 112 -28.56 23.65 -39.56
CA THR A 112 -29.58 22.70 -39.10
C THR A 112 -29.02 21.28 -39.12
N PRO A 113 -29.05 20.51 -38.02
CA PRO A 113 -28.56 19.14 -38.02
C PRO A 113 -29.41 18.20 -38.89
N CYS A 114 -28.81 17.12 -39.38
CA CYS A 114 -29.56 16.03 -40.01
C CYS A 114 -30.52 15.37 -38.98
N PRO A 115 -31.76 15.02 -39.38
CA PRO A 115 -32.69 14.31 -38.50
C PRO A 115 -32.12 12.97 -38.01
N ALA A 116 -32.45 12.59 -36.78
CA ALA A 116 -31.99 11.36 -36.14
C ALA A 116 -32.12 10.12 -37.06
N GLY A 117 -31.09 9.26 -37.05
CA GLY A 117 -30.99 8.10 -37.94
C GLY A 117 -30.42 8.40 -39.32
N LYS A 118 -30.19 9.68 -39.66
CA LYS A 118 -29.57 10.12 -40.91
C LYS A 118 -28.27 10.87 -40.70
N TYR A 119 -27.30 10.64 -41.59
CA TYR A 119 -26.01 11.31 -41.61
C TYR A 119 -25.77 12.08 -42.92
N ASN A 120 -24.82 13.01 -42.92
CA ASN A 120 -24.35 13.69 -44.15
C ASN A 120 -22.83 13.87 -44.12
N ASN A 121 -22.10 13.26 -45.05
CA ASN A 121 -20.64 13.38 -45.14
C ASN A 121 -20.12 14.54 -46.01
N GLN A 122 -20.97 15.48 -46.42
CA GLN A 122 -20.63 16.53 -47.40
C GLN A 122 -20.86 17.95 -46.85
N TYR A 123 -19.94 18.86 -47.20
CA TYR A 123 -20.04 20.28 -46.89
C TYR A 123 -21.07 21.00 -47.77
N GLY A 124 -21.64 22.09 -47.25
CA GLY A 124 -22.41 23.06 -48.04
C GLY A 124 -23.85 22.65 -48.37
N MET A 125 -24.40 21.64 -47.67
CA MET A 125 -25.71 21.07 -47.99
C MET A 125 -26.89 22.01 -47.68
N THR A 126 -27.95 21.91 -48.49
CA THR A 126 -29.07 22.87 -48.53
C THR A 126 -30.43 22.33 -48.09
N SER A 127 -30.56 21.04 -47.78
CA SER A 127 -31.83 20.44 -47.32
C SER A 127 -31.64 19.06 -46.68
N ASP A 128 -32.59 18.66 -45.85
CA ASP A 128 -32.73 17.34 -45.23
C ASP A 128 -32.67 16.16 -46.21
N LEU A 129 -33.05 16.38 -47.47
CA LEU A 129 -32.94 15.41 -48.58
C LEU A 129 -31.48 14.99 -48.89
N ALA A 130 -30.47 15.70 -48.38
CA ALA A 130 -29.07 15.30 -48.48
C ALA A 130 -28.65 14.32 -47.37
N CYS A 131 -29.40 14.24 -46.27
CA CYS A 131 -29.14 13.36 -45.15
C CYS A 131 -29.57 11.93 -45.51
N GLN A 132 -28.62 11.00 -45.47
CA GLN A 132 -28.77 9.58 -45.84
C GLN A 132 -29.03 8.73 -44.60
N TRP A 133 -29.95 7.77 -44.70
CA TRP A 133 -30.23 6.81 -43.62
C TRP A 133 -29.05 5.87 -43.35
N ALA A 134 -28.97 5.35 -42.12
CA ALA A 134 -28.12 4.21 -41.79
C ALA A 134 -28.42 2.98 -42.67
N GLU A 135 -27.38 2.27 -43.10
CA GLU A 135 -27.44 0.96 -43.73
C GLU A 135 -27.58 -0.17 -42.68
N ALA A 136 -27.95 -1.37 -43.09
CA ALA A 136 -27.96 -2.52 -42.18
C ALA A 136 -26.56 -2.82 -41.63
N GLY A 137 -26.49 -3.33 -40.40
CA GLY A 137 -25.25 -3.51 -39.64
C GLY A 137 -24.65 -2.20 -39.09
N HIS A 138 -25.25 -1.06 -39.38
CA HIS A 138 -24.80 0.26 -38.92
C HIS A 138 -25.90 0.97 -38.14
N SER A 139 -25.51 2.00 -37.40
CA SER A 139 -26.41 2.96 -36.77
C SER A 139 -25.92 4.39 -37.04
N VAL A 140 -26.80 5.36 -36.84
CA VAL A 140 -26.44 6.78 -36.78
C VAL A 140 -26.82 7.31 -35.40
N PRO A 141 -25.95 7.12 -34.39
CA PRO A 141 -26.14 7.76 -33.09
C PRO A 141 -25.93 9.27 -33.24
N VAL A 142 -26.71 10.05 -32.50
CA VAL A 142 -26.48 11.51 -32.34
C VAL A 142 -25.73 11.79 -31.03
N LEU A 143 -25.97 10.94 -30.02
CA LEU A 143 -25.28 10.88 -28.75
C LEU A 143 -24.91 9.43 -28.40
N THR A 144 -23.89 9.26 -27.58
CA THR A 144 -23.34 7.93 -27.19
C THR A 144 -23.34 7.68 -25.69
N LYS A 145 -23.30 8.75 -24.87
CA LYS A 145 -23.35 8.71 -23.40
C LYS A 145 -24.08 9.94 -22.85
N VAL A 146 -24.65 9.80 -21.66
CA VAL A 146 -25.17 10.89 -20.82
C VAL A 146 -24.78 10.60 -19.36
N SER A 147 -24.55 11.64 -18.57
CA SER A 147 -24.27 11.55 -17.13
C SER A 147 -24.84 12.78 -16.41
N SER A 148 -25.47 12.58 -15.26
CA SER A 148 -26.15 13.63 -14.47
C SER A 148 -25.50 13.82 -13.11
N GLY A 149 -25.11 15.06 -12.79
CA GLY A 149 -24.56 15.45 -11.49
C GLY A 149 -25.64 15.85 -10.49
N ALA A 150 -25.33 16.74 -9.54
CA ALA A 150 -26.34 17.21 -8.58
C ALA A 150 -27.32 18.23 -9.19
N TYR A 151 -26.79 19.16 -9.99
CA TYR A 151 -27.52 20.30 -10.55
C TYR A 151 -27.10 20.61 -12.00
N HIS A 152 -26.46 19.66 -12.68
CA HIS A 152 -26.07 19.75 -14.08
C HIS A 152 -26.12 18.38 -14.74
N SER A 153 -26.09 18.38 -16.06
CA SER A 153 -26.16 17.18 -16.92
C SER A 153 -25.18 17.36 -18.07
N CYS A 154 -24.56 16.26 -18.54
CA CYS A 154 -23.65 16.27 -19.68
C CYS A 154 -23.89 15.07 -20.60
N ALA A 155 -23.61 15.23 -21.90
CA ALA A 155 -23.69 14.17 -22.90
C ALA A 155 -22.45 14.17 -23.83
N ILE A 156 -22.11 12.98 -24.35
CA ILE A 156 -21.11 12.78 -25.41
C ILE A 156 -21.84 12.59 -26.74
N LEU A 157 -21.38 13.30 -27.76
CA LEU A 157 -21.90 13.29 -29.13
C LEU A 157 -21.12 12.28 -30.02
N ASP A 158 -21.67 11.89 -31.17
CA ASP A 158 -21.03 10.90 -32.07
C ASP A 158 -19.67 11.35 -32.64
N ASP A 159 -19.41 12.66 -32.68
CA ASP A 159 -18.11 13.22 -33.06
C ASP A 159 -17.09 13.27 -31.90
N GLY A 160 -17.46 12.80 -30.71
CA GLY A 160 -16.63 12.78 -29.51
C GLY A 160 -16.60 14.10 -28.74
N THR A 161 -17.40 15.10 -29.13
CA THR A 161 -17.55 16.35 -28.36
C THR A 161 -18.49 16.17 -27.17
N VAL A 162 -18.33 17.04 -26.16
CA VAL A 162 -19.09 17.03 -24.91
C VAL A 162 -19.97 18.29 -24.85
N SER A 163 -21.25 18.11 -24.53
CA SER A 163 -22.19 19.19 -24.21
C SER A 163 -22.71 19.04 -22.79
N CYS A 164 -22.79 20.14 -22.04
CA CYS A 164 -23.27 20.19 -20.65
C CYS A 164 -24.27 21.33 -20.43
N TRP A 165 -25.21 21.17 -19.50
CA TRP A 165 -26.22 22.18 -19.13
C TRP A 165 -26.61 22.09 -17.65
N GLY A 166 -27.31 23.11 -17.15
CA GLY A 166 -27.64 23.30 -15.73
C GLY A 166 -26.74 24.33 -15.03
N MET A 167 -26.51 24.09 -13.74
CA MET A 167 -25.70 24.94 -12.86
C MET A 167 -24.24 25.01 -13.31
N ASN A 168 -23.64 26.20 -13.29
CA ASN A 168 -22.24 26.42 -13.69
C ASN A 168 -21.41 27.27 -12.69
N ASP A 169 -21.90 27.51 -11.48
CA ASP A 169 -21.26 28.43 -10.52
C ASP A 169 -19.79 28.08 -10.20
N ASN A 170 -19.38 26.81 -10.30
CA ASN A 170 -18.01 26.33 -10.10
C ASN A 170 -17.25 26.10 -11.43
N GLY A 171 -17.88 26.36 -12.58
CA GLY A 171 -17.36 26.06 -13.91
C GLY A 171 -17.63 24.62 -14.41
N GLN A 172 -18.56 23.88 -13.79
CA GLN A 172 -18.78 22.45 -14.06
C GLN A 172 -19.34 22.11 -15.45
N LEU A 173 -19.75 23.10 -16.26
CA LEU A 173 -20.09 22.88 -17.68
C LEU A 173 -18.86 22.85 -18.60
N GLY A 174 -17.71 23.37 -18.14
CA GLY A 174 -16.43 23.29 -18.88
C GLY A 174 -16.33 24.19 -20.13
N ASP A 175 -17.30 25.09 -20.31
CA ASP A 175 -17.45 26.03 -21.42
C ASP A 175 -16.50 27.25 -21.32
N GLY A 176 -15.82 27.41 -20.19
CA GLY A 176 -14.96 28.55 -19.87
C GLY A 176 -15.62 29.63 -19.01
N THR A 177 -16.94 29.58 -18.81
CA THR A 177 -17.70 30.60 -18.05
C THR A 177 -17.95 30.17 -16.60
N ARG A 178 -18.83 30.88 -15.88
CA ARG A 178 -19.54 30.39 -14.68
C ARG A 178 -21.05 30.68 -14.79
N ASP A 179 -21.54 30.90 -16.01
CA ASP A 179 -22.93 31.24 -16.26
C ASP A 179 -23.72 29.95 -16.46
N SER A 180 -24.77 29.75 -15.65
CA SER A 180 -25.63 28.57 -15.70
C SER A 180 -26.50 28.59 -16.97
N SER A 181 -26.70 27.43 -17.61
CA SER A 181 -27.38 27.33 -18.90
C SER A 181 -28.63 26.45 -18.84
N LEU A 182 -29.71 26.92 -19.45
CA LEU A 182 -30.98 26.17 -19.57
C LEU A 182 -31.02 25.23 -20.79
N GLU A 183 -29.99 25.29 -21.64
CA GLU A 183 -29.86 24.54 -22.90
C GLU A 183 -28.42 24.00 -23.05
N PRO A 184 -28.17 22.86 -23.74
CA PRO A 184 -26.84 22.26 -23.90
C PRO A 184 -25.76 23.19 -24.47
N GLN A 185 -24.66 23.39 -23.73
CA GLN A 185 -23.48 24.17 -24.15
C GLN A 185 -22.25 23.29 -24.31
N LYS A 186 -21.41 23.56 -25.31
CA LYS A 186 -20.22 22.73 -25.60
C LYS A 186 -19.07 23.00 -24.64
N ALA A 187 -18.53 21.95 -24.02
CA ALA A 187 -17.33 22.04 -23.20
C ALA A 187 -16.08 22.27 -24.05
N SER A 188 -15.08 22.98 -23.50
CA SER A 188 -13.83 23.35 -24.17
C SER A 188 -12.83 22.17 -24.26
N MET A 189 -13.20 21.13 -25.00
CA MET A 189 -12.43 19.89 -25.13
C MET A 189 -11.10 20.06 -25.89
N PRO A 190 -10.05 19.29 -25.56
CA PRO A 190 -8.75 19.37 -26.23
C PRO A 190 -8.83 18.92 -27.70
N MET A 191 -8.22 19.70 -28.59
CA MET A 191 -8.26 19.43 -30.03
C MET A 191 -7.58 18.10 -30.40
N GLY A 192 -8.25 17.31 -31.24
CA GLY A 192 -7.71 16.04 -31.75
C GLY A 192 -7.86 14.85 -30.80
N ARG A 193 -8.77 14.96 -29.82
CA ARG A 193 -9.21 13.88 -28.93
C ARG A 193 -10.73 13.81 -28.89
N ASN A 194 -11.25 12.61 -28.66
CA ASN A 194 -12.67 12.32 -28.53
C ASN A 194 -12.94 11.85 -27.10
N ALA A 195 -14.02 12.33 -26.49
CA ALA A 195 -14.55 11.72 -25.27
C ALA A 195 -15.18 10.35 -25.60
N ILE A 196 -14.97 9.36 -24.73
CA ILE A 196 -15.58 8.03 -24.82
C ILE A 196 -16.43 7.68 -23.59
N GLU A 197 -16.16 8.33 -22.45
CA GLU A 197 -16.90 8.15 -21.20
C GLU A 197 -16.94 9.48 -20.43
N ILE A 198 -18.01 9.73 -19.68
CA ILE A 198 -18.21 10.94 -18.89
C ILE A 198 -18.89 10.59 -17.57
N SER A 199 -18.43 11.20 -16.47
CA SER A 199 -19.04 11.07 -15.15
C SER A 199 -19.09 12.45 -14.49
N ALA A 200 -20.31 12.95 -14.33
CA ALA A 200 -20.64 14.18 -13.62
C ALA A 200 -20.82 13.87 -12.12
N GLY A 201 -19.92 14.39 -11.29
CA GLY A 201 -20.10 14.42 -9.84
C GLY A 201 -21.06 15.53 -9.43
N SER A 202 -21.20 15.81 -8.13
CA SER A 202 -22.19 16.81 -7.68
C SER A 202 -21.89 18.23 -8.18
N TYR A 203 -20.61 18.63 -8.24
CA TYR A 203 -20.18 20.00 -8.61
C TYR A 203 -18.96 20.05 -9.54
N HIS A 204 -18.61 18.91 -10.14
CA HIS A 204 -17.50 18.76 -11.09
C HIS A 204 -17.84 17.67 -12.11
N THR A 205 -17.07 17.61 -13.19
CA THR A 205 -17.27 16.66 -14.28
C THR A 205 -15.92 16.11 -14.71
N CYS A 206 -15.83 14.80 -14.93
CA CYS A 206 -14.65 14.14 -15.48
C CYS A 206 -15.03 13.32 -16.72
N THR A 207 -14.07 13.15 -17.65
CA THR A 207 -14.26 12.40 -18.90
C THR A 207 -13.00 11.63 -19.28
N LEU A 208 -13.19 10.43 -19.83
CA LEU A 208 -12.14 9.60 -20.42
C LEU A 208 -12.05 9.88 -21.92
N LEU A 209 -10.82 10.02 -22.43
CA LEU A 209 -10.55 10.23 -23.85
C LEU A 209 -10.12 8.94 -24.57
N ASP A 210 -10.11 8.99 -25.91
CA ASP A 210 -9.68 7.91 -26.82
C ASP A 210 -8.25 7.38 -26.58
N ASP A 211 -7.40 8.10 -25.84
CA ASP A 211 -6.06 7.64 -25.43
C ASP A 211 -5.98 7.10 -23.99
N GLY A 212 -7.13 6.94 -23.33
CA GLY A 212 -7.21 6.52 -21.93
C GLY A 212 -6.73 7.55 -20.93
N SER A 213 -6.52 8.81 -21.34
CA SER A 213 -6.23 9.92 -20.42
C SER A 213 -7.52 10.61 -19.96
N ILE A 214 -7.57 11.05 -18.69
CA ILE A 214 -8.74 11.69 -18.08
C ILE A 214 -8.61 13.22 -18.15
N ARG A 215 -9.73 13.91 -18.35
CA ARG A 215 -9.86 15.35 -18.06
C ARG A 215 -10.95 15.60 -17.03
N CYS A 216 -10.76 16.58 -16.16
CA CYS A 216 -11.75 16.99 -15.16
C CYS A 216 -11.92 18.52 -15.12
N TRP A 217 -13.08 19.02 -14.71
CA TRP A 217 -13.36 20.46 -14.51
C TRP A 217 -14.51 20.70 -13.52
N GLY A 218 -14.70 21.95 -13.08
CA GLY A 218 -15.65 22.36 -12.05
C GLY A 218 -14.98 22.64 -10.70
N SER A 219 -15.69 22.31 -9.61
CA SER A 219 -15.22 22.45 -8.23
C SER A 219 -13.95 21.62 -7.96
N ASN A 220 -13.07 22.14 -7.10
CA ASN A 220 -11.81 21.47 -6.72
C ASN A 220 -11.42 21.70 -5.26
N SER A 221 -12.37 22.07 -4.38
CA SER A 221 -12.08 22.47 -2.99
C SER A 221 -11.33 21.41 -2.17
N PHE A 222 -11.46 20.14 -2.52
CA PHE A 222 -10.81 18.99 -1.87
C PHE A 222 -9.82 18.27 -2.80
N GLY A 223 -9.48 18.85 -3.96
CA GLY A 223 -8.61 18.23 -4.95
C GLY A 223 -9.28 17.22 -5.88
N GLN A 224 -10.61 17.19 -5.97
CA GLN A 224 -11.38 16.24 -6.81
C GLN A 224 -11.08 16.31 -8.31
N LEU A 225 -10.39 17.34 -8.81
CA LEU A 225 -9.93 17.38 -10.21
C LEU A 225 -8.58 16.65 -10.43
N GLY A 226 -7.92 16.18 -9.37
CA GLY A 226 -6.71 15.35 -9.46
C GLY A 226 -5.47 16.06 -10.05
N ASP A 227 -5.50 17.39 -10.17
CA ASP A 227 -4.47 18.19 -10.85
C ASP A 227 -3.34 18.69 -9.91
N GLY A 228 -3.27 18.16 -8.69
CA GLY A 228 -2.32 18.56 -7.66
C GLY A 228 -2.67 19.88 -6.95
N THR A 229 -3.79 20.51 -7.28
CA THR A 229 -4.25 21.76 -6.68
C THR A 229 -5.63 21.61 -6.02
N THR A 230 -6.02 22.61 -5.24
CA THR A 230 -7.39 22.78 -4.71
C THR A 230 -8.11 23.96 -5.37
N ILE A 231 -7.83 24.22 -6.66
CA ILE A 231 -8.31 25.39 -7.39
C ILE A 231 -9.26 24.93 -8.50
N GLU A 232 -10.48 25.47 -8.50
CA GLU A 232 -11.53 25.19 -9.51
C GLU A 232 -11.07 25.46 -10.96
N ARG A 233 -11.77 24.85 -11.93
CA ARG A 233 -11.44 24.95 -13.35
C ARG A 233 -12.72 25.13 -14.17
N THR A 234 -12.83 26.24 -14.90
CA THR A 234 -13.94 26.45 -15.86
C THR A 234 -13.71 25.77 -17.21
N THR A 235 -12.59 25.04 -17.38
CA THR A 235 -12.22 24.29 -18.60
C THR A 235 -11.52 22.98 -18.24
N PRO A 236 -11.56 21.94 -19.09
CA PRO A 236 -10.98 20.61 -18.80
C PRO A 236 -9.46 20.64 -18.52
N ILE A 237 -9.05 20.30 -17.28
CA ILE A 237 -7.64 20.09 -16.90
C ILE A 237 -7.25 18.60 -16.98
N THR A 238 -5.95 18.29 -17.07
CA THR A 238 -5.43 16.92 -17.17
C THR A 238 -5.15 16.33 -15.80
N VAL A 239 -5.60 15.09 -15.58
CA VAL A 239 -5.28 14.28 -14.39
C VAL A 239 -3.99 13.49 -14.64
N ASP A 240 -3.03 13.50 -13.71
CA ASP A 240 -1.83 12.67 -13.80
C ASP A 240 -2.03 11.31 -13.13
N LEU A 241 -2.30 10.28 -13.96
CA LEU A 241 -2.41 8.89 -13.51
C LEU A 241 -1.04 8.22 -13.27
N GLY A 242 0.06 8.85 -13.67
CA GLY A 242 1.41 8.29 -13.67
C GLY A 242 1.89 7.87 -15.06
N SER A 243 3.21 7.79 -15.23
CA SER A 243 3.83 7.48 -16.52
C SER A 243 3.47 6.07 -17.01
N GLY A 244 2.91 5.98 -18.24
CA GLY A 244 2.52 4.72 -18.85
C GLY A 244 1.20 4.13 -18.35
N VAL A 245 0.43 4.88 -17.54
CA VAL A 245 -0.87 4.46 -17.01
C VAL A 245 -2.01 5.09 -17.81
N SER A 246 -2.93 4.26 -18.29
CA SER A 246 -4.21 4.66 -18.91
C SER A 246 -5.39 4.13 -18.10
N ALA A 247 -6.52 4.82 -18.16
CA ALA A 247 -7.78 4.39 -17.56
C ALA A 247 -8.71 3.72 -18.59
N ILE A 248 -9.63 2.88 -18.08
CA ILE A 248 -10.69 2.19 -18.81
C ILE A 248 -12.10 2.47 -18.25
N GLY A 249 -12.19 3.27 -17.19
CA GLY A 249 -13.44 3.77 -16.62
C GLY A 249 -13.20 4.86 -15.58
N VAL A 250 -14.16 5.76 -15.37
CA VAL A 250 -14.09 6.89 -14.43
C VAL A 250 -15.44 7.16 -13.75
N SER A 251 -15.44 7.35 -12.44
CA SER A 251 -16.64 7.67 -11.65
C SER A 251 -16.37 8.82 -10.68
N SER A 252 -17.24 9.83 -10.69
CA SER A 252 -17.14 11.08 -9.91
C SER A 252 -18.25 11.14 -8.86
N GLY A 253 -17.86 11.21 -7.58
CA GLY A 253 -18.76 11.39 -6.45
C GLY A 253 -19.07 12.87 -6.15
N GLU A 254 -19.47 13.17 -4.91
CA GLU A 254 -19.78 14.56 -4.51
C GLU A 254 -18.52 15.43 -4.36
N SER A 255 -17.43 14.85 -3.87
CA SER A 255 -16.15 15.56 -3.70
C SER A 255 -14.91 14.67 -3.82
N HIS A 256 -15.05 13.49 -4.43
CA HIS A 256 -13.96 12.62 -4.85
C HIS A 256 -14.25 12.04 -6.24
N THR A 257 -13.23 11.43 -6.86
CA THR A 257 -13.34 10.74 -8.15
C THR A 257 -12.41 9.53 -8.14
N CYS A 258 -12.84 8.45 -8.79
CA CYS A 258 -12.09 7.22 -8.94
C CYS A 258 -11.98 6.81 -10.42
N ALA A 259 -10.92 6.08 -10.77
CA ALA A 259 -10.69 5.53 -12.10
C ALA A 259 -10.22 4.08 -12.02
N VAL A 260 -10.73 3.25 -12.93
CA VAL A 260 -10.22 1.88 -13.18
C VAL A 260 -9.15 1.97 -14.26
N LEU A 261 -8.01 1.33 -14.03
CA LEU A 261 -6.84 1.36 -14.91
C LEU A 261 -6.84 0.18 -15.90
N THR A 262 -6.04 0.26 -16.96
CA THR A 262 -5.87 -0.82 -17.96
C THR A 262 -5.31 -2.14 -17.40
N ASP A 263 -4.83 -2.13 -16.16
CA ASP A 263 -4.38 -3.31 -15.39
C ASP A 263 -5.37 -3.70 -14.27
N ASN A 264 -6.62 -3.24 -14.38
CA ASN A 264 -7.74 -3.42 -13.44
C ASN A 264 -7.52 -2.83 -12.04
N ARG A 265 -6.39 -2.17 -11.73
CA ARG A 265 -6.22 -1.49 -10.43
C ARG A 265 -7.08 -0.22 -10.37
N VAL A 266 -7.45 0.19 -9.16
CA VAL A 266 -8.22 1.42 -8.91
C VAL A 266 -7.33 2.52 -8.37
N LYS A 267 -7.56 3.76 -8.83
CA LYS A 267 -7.06 4.96 -8.17
C LYS A 267 -8.21 5.92 -7.84
N CYS A 268 -8.15 6.57 -6.68
CA CYS A 268 -9.10 7.59 -6.24
C CYS A 268 -8.38 8.87 -5.79
N TRP A 269 -9.06 10.01 -5.86
CA TRP A 269 -8.58 11.32 -5.42
C TRP A 269 -9.74 12.26 -5.02
N GLY A 270 -9.42 13.32 -4.27
CA GLY A 270 -10.38 14.27 -3.69
C GLY A 270 -10.50 14.16 -2.16
N LEU A 271 -11.69 14.49 -1.65
CA LEU A 271 -12.09 14.40 -0.24
C LEU A 271 -11.89 12.97 0.29
N ASN A 272 -11.34 12.84 1.50
CA ASN A 272 -11.10 11.56 2.15
C ASN A 272 -11.51 11.54 3.63
N ALA A 273 -12.31 12.51 4.10
CA ALA A 273 -12.63 12.67 5.52
C ALA A 273 -13.28 11.45 6.20
N ASN A 274 -13.92 10.56 5.42
CA ASN A 274 -14.53 9.31 5.87
C ASN A 274 -13.83 8.06 5.28
N GLY A 275 -12.66 8.21 4.65
CA GLY A 275 -11.91 7.09 4.06
C GLY A 275 -12.32 6.70 2.64
N GLN A 276 -13.16 7.50 1.95
CA GLN A 276 -13.72 7.17 0.63
C GLN A 276 -12.71 7.00 -0.53
N ILE A 277 -11.44 7.33 -0.31
CA ILE A 277 -10.35 7.05 -1.26
C ILE A 277 -9.85 5.59 -1.14
N GLY A 278 -10.04 4.93 0.01
CA GLY A 278 -9.72 3.50 0.18
C GLY A 278 -8.22 3.20 0.28
N ASP A 279 -7.43 4.16 0.77
CA ASP A 279 -5.97 4.11 0.83
C ASP A 279 -5.38 3.89 2.24
N GLY A 280 -6.22 3.50 3.20
CA GLY A 280 -5.83 3.33 4.61
C GLY A 280 -5.58 4.66 5.33
N THR A 281 -6.13 5.76 4.83
CA THR A 281 -6.04 7.08 5.46
C THR A 281 -7.35 7.85 5.36
N THR A 282 -7.50 8.89 6.19
CA THR A 282 -8.59 9.88 6.12
C THR A 282 -8.10 11.26 5.66
N THR A 283 -7.03 11.32 4.86
CA THR A 283 -6.41 12.57 4.37
C THR A 283 -6.70 12.80 2.89
N ASP A 284 -7.24 13.97 2.56
CA ASP A 284 -7.58 14.39 1.19
C ASP A 284 -6.40 14.20 0.23
N ARG A 285 -6.70 13.75 -1.00
CA ARG A 285 -5.72 13.41 -2.02
C ARG A 285 -5.91 14.28 -3.26
N HIS A 286 -5.09 15.32 -3.41
CA HIS A 286 -5.17 16.20 -4.58
C HIS A 286 -4.57 15.59 -5.87
N ILE A 287 -4.07 14.34 -5.81
CA ILE A 287 -3.55 13.54 -6.93
C ILE A 287 -4.03 12.09 -6.80
N PRO A 288 -4.15 11.31 -7.90
CA PRO A 288 -4.59 9.91 -7.89
C PRO A 288 -3.74 8.97 -7.01
N ALA A 289 -4.29 8.59 -5.85
CA ALA A 289 -3.77 7.56 -4.94
C ALA A 289 -4.37 6.19 -5.27
N TYR A 290 -3.68 5.09 -4.92
CA TYR A 290 -4.20 3.72 -5.15
C TYR A 290 -5.15 3.27 -4.04
N SER A 291 -6.22 2.59 -4.42
CA SER A 291 -7.14 1.89 -3.50
C SER A 291 -6.84 0.39 -3.54
N SER A 292 -6.66 -0.26 -2.39
CA SER A 292 -6.18 -1.65 -2.32
C SER A 292 -7.32 -2.67 -2.21
N LEU A 293 -7.65 -3.36 -3.30
CA LEU A 293 -8.72 -4.36 -3.38
C LEU A 293 -8.24 -5.79 -3.02
N GLY A 294 -7.41 -5.93 -1.99
CA GLY A 294 -6.91 -7.24 -1.52
C GLY A 294 -6.05 -8.04 -2.51
N GLY A 295 -5.58 -7.42 -3.59
CA GLY A 295 -4.87 -8.08 -4.69
C GLY A 295 -5.75 -8.39 -5.92
N THR A 296 -7.07 -8.34 -5.78
CA THR A 296 -8.00 -8.39 -6.92
C THR A 296 -7.95 -7.09 -7.74
N GLY A 297 -8.41 -7.16 -8.99
CA GLY A 297 -8.69 -5.97 -9.82
C GLY A 297 -10.18 -5.61 -9.79
N ALA A 298 -10.55 -4.43 -10.29
CA ALA A 298 -11.93 -4.01 -10.55
C ALA A 298 -12.28 -4.04 -12.05
N LEU A 299 -13.55 -4.34 -12.34
CA LEU A 299 -14.19 -4.16 -13.65
C LEU A 299 -14.93 -2.82 -13.75
N ARG A 300 -15.50 -2.35 -12.63
CA ARG A 300 -16.21 -1.06 -12.49
C ARG A 300 -15.97 -0.53 -11.08
N VAL A 301 -15.85 0.79 -10.96
CA VAL A 301 -16.00 1.54 -9.70
C VAL A 301 -17.18 2.51 -9.83
N SER A 302 -17.92 2.72 -8.74
CA SER A 302 -18.92 3.79 -8.60
C SER A 302 -18.61 4.57 -7.31
N ALA A 303 -18.54 5.89 -7.41
CA ALA A 303 -18.27 6.81 -6.31
C ALA A 303 -19.54 7.62 -6.00
N GLY A 304 -20.09 7.44 -4.80
CA GLY A 304 -21.27 8.18 -4.31
C GLY A 304 -20.89 9.51 -3.66
N SER A 305 -21.74 10.05 -2.77
CA SER A 305 -21.39 11.32 -2.09
C SER A 305 -20.17 11.17 -1.19
N PHE A 306 -20.18 10.19 -0.28
CA PHE A 306 -19.14 10.01 0.75
C PHE A 306 -18.64 8.57 0.88
N HIS A 307 -18.99 7.70 -0.06
CA HIS A 307 -18.54 6.31 -0.14
C HIS A 307 -18.24 5.90 -1.59
N THR A 308 -17.61 4.75 -1.76
CA THR A 308 -17.19 4.19 -3.04
C THR A 308 -17.40 2.69 -3.01
N CYS A 309 -17.89 2.10 -4.10
CA CYS A 309 -17.99 0.65 -4.27
C CYS A 309 -17.44 0.21 -5.64
N ALA A 310 -16.98 -1.04 -5.73
CA ALA A 310 -16.42 -1.63 -6.93
C ALA A 310 -16.93 -3.06 -7.15
N ILE A 311 -17.07 -3.46 -8.42
CA ILE A 311 -17.19 -4.86 -8.82
C ILE A 311 -15.79 -5.34 -9.20
N THR A 312 -15.32 -6.39 -8.54
CA THR A 312 -14.01 -7.00 -8.79
C THR A 312 -13.98 -7.80 -10.11
N VAL A 313 -12.79 -8.21 -10.57
CA VAL A 313 -12.61 -9.12 -11.72
C VAL A 313 -13.31 -10.47 -11.50
N ASP A 314 -13.32 -10.92 -10.25
CA ASP A 314 -13.98 -12.15 -9.78
C ASP A 314 -15.49 -11.95 -9.55
N ARG A 315 -15.98 -10.72 -9.75
CA ARG A 315 -17.37 -10.24 -9.61
C ARG A 315 -17.95 -10.21 -8.19
N ASN A 316 -17.10 -10.33 -7.18
CA ASN A 316 -17.43 -9.96 -5.81
C ASN A 316 -17.49 -8.43 -5.67
N VAL A 317 -18.21 -7.93 -4.65
CA VAL A 317 -18.42 -6.50 -4.41
C VAL A 317 -17.56 -6.03 -3.23
N MET A 318 -16.84 -4.92 -3.41
CA MET A 318 -16.13 -4.24 -2.32
C MET A 318 -16.62 -2.80 -2.16
N CYS A 319 -16.76 -2.32 -0.93
CA CYS A 319 -17.19 -0.95 -0.61
C CYS A 319 -16.31 -0.31 0.48
N TRP A 320 -16.20 1.02 0.49
CA TRP A 320 -15.46 1.80 1.51
C TRP A 320 -15.93 3.26 1.59
N GLY A 321 -15.53 4.00 2.64
CA GLY A 321 -15.95 5.36 2.94
C GLY A 321 -16.95 5.47 4.11
N GLU A 322 -17.81 6.49 4.08
CA GLU A 322 -18.87 6.71 5.08
C GLU A 322 -19.85 5.52 5.13
N ASN A 323 -20.27 5.12 6.33
CA ASN A 323 -21.20 4.01 6.56
C ASN A 323 -22.29 4.33 7.59
N TRP A 324 -22.51 5.60 7.96
CA TRP A 324 -23.44 5.96 9.04
C TRP A 324 -24.88 5.49 8.77
N ASN A 325 -25.29 5.41 7.50
CA ASN A 325 -26.59 4.89 7.08
C ASN A 325 -26.59 3.39 6.74
N GLY A 326 -25.44 2.72 6.82
CA GLY A 326 -25.25 1.33 6.38
C GLY A 326 -24.95 1.19 4.89
N GLN A 327 -24.57 2.28 4.21
CA GLN A 327 -24.42 2.33 2.75
C GLN A 327 -23.28 1.46 2.18
N LEU A 328 -22.36 0.94 3.01
CA LEU A 328 -21.34 -0.02 2.57
C LEU A 328 -21.88 -1.46 2.50
N GLY A 329 -22.94 -1.81 3.23
CA GLY A 329 -23.55 -3.14 3.20
C GLY A 329 -22.80 -4.22 3.99
N ASP A 330 -21.73 -3.86 4.70
CA ASP A 330 -20.83 -4.75 5.46
C ASP A 330 -21.43 -5.28 6.79
N SER A 331 -22.76 -5.21 6.94
CA SER A 331 -23.50 -5.46 8.19
C SER A 331 -23.11 -4.56 9.37
N SER A 332 -22.40 -3.45 9.13
CA SER A 332 -21.98 -2.49 10.16
C SER A 332 -22.52 -1.08 9.88
N ASN A 333 -22.23 -0.14 10.79
CA ASN A 333 -22.45 1.29 10.57
C ASN A 333 -21.16 2.07 10.88
N VAL A 334 -20.02 1.47 10.55
CA VAL A 334 -18.67 1.98 10.82
C VAL A 334 -17.99 2.30 9.50
N ASP A 335 -17.46 3.52 9.39
CA ASP A 335 -16.74 4.00 8.20
C ASP A 335 -15.49 3.13 7.94
N ARG A 336 -15.10 3.00 6.67
CA ARG A 336 -14.00 2.14 6.23
C ARG A 336 -13.00 2.92 5.39
N ASP A 337 -11.75 2.98 5.83
CA ASP A 337 -10.62 3.62 5.13
C ASP A 337 -9.89 2.69 4.15
N THR A 338 -10.21 1.39 4.16
CA THR A 338 -9.83 0.40 3.15
C THR A 338 -11.07 -0.30 2.57
N PRO A 339 -11.04 -0.75 1.31
CA PRO A 339 -12.06 -1.64 0.73
C PRO A 339 -12.38 -2.83 1.64
N VAL A 340 -13.67 -3.07 1.90
CA VAL A 340 -14.18 -4.29 2.54
C VAL A 340 -15.16 -5.00 1.61
N GLU A 341 -15.12 -6.33 1.60
CA GLU A 341 -16.04 -7.16 0.83
C GLU A 341 -17.47 -7.14 1.40
N VAL A 342 -18.46 -7.21 0.51
CA VAL A 342 -19.89 -7.12 0.82
C VAL A 342 -20.57 -8.44 0.44
N SER A 343 -20.98 -9.21 1.45
CA SER A 343 -21.65 -10.50 1.25
C SER A 343 -23.04 -10.33 0.62
N ILE A 344 -23.14 -10.61 -0.69
CA ILE A 344 -24.41 -10.57 -1.42
C ILE A 344 -25.13 -11.92 -1.24
N PRO A 345 -26.40 -11.96 -0.81
CA PRO A 345 -27.15 -13.22 -0.63
C PRO A 345 -27.72 -13.74 -1.97
N SER A 346 -26.82 -14.06 -2.92
CA SER A 346 -27.13 -14.71 -4.19
C SER A 346 -25.94 -15.54 -4.67
N ASN A 347 -26.23 -16.67 -5.34
CA ASN A 347 -25.22 -17.51 -6.00
C ASN A 347 -24.89 -17.02 -7.43
N SER A 348 -25.36 -15.83 -7.79
CA SER A 348 -25.10 -15.17 -9.07
C SER A 348 -24.04 -14.09 -8.91
N SER A 349 -23.46 -13.63 -10.02
CA SER A 349 -22.34 -12.67 -10.01
C SER A 349 -22.80 -11.23 -10.22
N ALA A 350 -22.08 -10.23 -9.68
CA ALA A 350 -22.39 -8.82 -9.92
C ALA A 350 -22.17 -8.41 -11.39
N VAL A 351 -23.02 -7.50 -11.90
CA VAL A 351 -22.93 -7.00 -13.29
C VAL A 351 -23.08 -5.48 -13.42
N SER A 352 -23.89 -4.85 -12.58
CA SER A 352 -24.02 -3.39 -12.49
C SER A 352 -24.06 -3.00 -11.02
N ILE A 353 -23.31 -1.96 -10.65
CA ILE A 353 -23.38 -1.35 -9.32
C ILE A 353 -23.46 0.15 -9.51
N ASP A 354 -24.23 0.81 -8.65
CA ASP A 354 -24.13 2.24 -8.47
C ASP A 354 -24.38 2.68 -7.01
N SER A 355 -23.70 3.75 -6.64
CA SER A 355 -23.54 4.29 -5.29
C SER A 355 -24.11 5.70 -5.30
N GLY A 356 -25.32 5.87 -4.79
CA GLY A 356 -25.93 7.19 -4.68
C GLY A 356 -25.35 8.01 -3.53
N ALA A 357 -26.08 9.01 -3.08
CA ALA A 357 -25.60 9.86 -1.99
C ALA A 357 -25.52 9.12 -0.64
N PHE A 358 -26.50 8.26 -0.33
CA PHE A 358 -26.67 7.63 0.99
C PHE A 358 -27.08 6.16 0.94
N HIS A 359 -27.16 5.58 -0.26
CA HIS A 359 -27.56 4.19 -0.48
C HIS A 359 -26.91 3.64 -1.76
N THR A 360 -26.78 2.33 -1.83
CA THR A 360 -26.09 1.60 -2.91
C THR A 360 -27.06 0.56 -3.46
N CYS A 361 -27.06 0.37 -4.79
CA CYS A 361 -27.84 -0.68 -5.44
C CYS A 361 -26.97 -1.48 -6.42
N LEU A 362 -27.29 -2.77 -6.52
CA LEU A 362 -26.53 -3.78 -7.22
C LEU A 362 -27.46 -4.63 -8.09
N GLY A 363 -27.15 -4.74 -9.37
CA GLY A 363 -27.75 -5.69 -10.30
C GLY A 363 -26.85 -6.91 -10.52
N MET A 364 -27.49 -8.08 -10.53
CA MET A 364 -26.85 -9.40 -10.64
C MET A 364 -27.06 -10.02 -12.02
N ASN A 365 -26.20 -10.99 -12.36
CA ASN A 365 -26.19 -11.70 -13.65
C ASN A 365 -27.46 -12.52 -13.91
N ASP A 366 -28.24 -12.86 -12.88
CA ASP A 366 -29.56 -13.51 -13.00
C ASP A 366 -30.72 -12.51 -13.19
N GLY A 367 -30.44 -11.19 -13.19
CA GLY A 367 -31.43 -10.13 -13.26
C GLY A 367 -32.02 -9.69 -11.91
N THR A 368 -31.60 -10.31 -10.79
CA THR A 368 -31.99 -9.88 -9.45
C THR A 368 -31.31 -8.56 -9.04
N MET A 369 -31.91 -7.86 -8.07
CA MET A 369 -31.43 -6.57 -7.58
C MET A 369 -31.41 -6.54 -6.05
N PHE A 370 -30.32 -6.01 -5.51
CA PHE A 370 -30.14 -5.77 -4.08
C PHE A 370 -29.82 -4.30 -3.82
N CYS A 371 -30.43 -3.71 -2.80
CA CYS A 371 -30.15 -2.34 -2.38
C CYS A 371 -29.96 -2.26 -0.86
N TRP A 372 -29.08 -1.38 -0.39
CA TRP A 372 -28.79 -1.13 1.03
C TRP A 372 -28.40 0.33 1.31
N GLY A 373 -28.37 0.72 2.58
CA GLY A 373 -28.17 2.09 3.05
C GLY A 373 -29.47 2.78 3.47
N TYR A 374 -29.54 4.09 3.23
CA TYR A 374 -30.63 4.97 3.63
C TYR A 374 -31.92 4.70 2.84
N ASN A 375 -33.08 4.62 3.51
CA ASN A 375 -34.35 4.23 2.89
C ASN A 375 -35.56 5.10 3.26
N ALA A 376 -35.37 6.29 3.84
CA ALA A 376 -36.49 7.07 4.40
C ALA A 376 -37.59 7.45 3.38
N HIS A 377 -37.27 7.43 2.08
CA HIS A 377 -38.19 7.71 0.96
C HIS A 377 -38.60 6.45 0.18
N GLY A 378 -38.14 5.25 0.58
CA GLY A 378 -38.44 3.98 -0.09
C GLY A 378 -37.48 3.61 -1.23
N GLN A 379 -36.36 4.32 -1.35
CA GLN A 379 -35.37 4.18 -2.44
C GLN A 379 -34.66 2.80 -2.54
N LEU A 380 -34.78 1.92 -1.55
CA LEU A 380 -34.28 0.54 -1.66
C LEU A 380 -35.26 -0.40 -2.41
N GLY A 381 -36.45 0.08 -2.79
CA GLY A 381 -37.39 -0.67 -3.64
C GLY A 381 -38.00 -1.92 -2.99
N ASN A 382 -37.94 -2.03 -1.67
CA ASN A 382 -38.36 -3.20 -0.89
C ASN A 382 -39.77 -3.06 -0.26
N GLY A 383 -40.54 -2.05 -0.67
CA GLY A 383 -41.88 -1.73 -0.15
C GLY A 383 -41.89 -1.01 1.20
N GLY A 384 -40.79 -1.03 1.96
CA GLY A 384 -40.63 -0.34 3.25
C GLY A 384 -39.86 0.97 3.15
N THR A 385 -39.64 1.61 4.31
CA THR A 385 -38.83 2.82 4.46
C THR A 385 -37.74 2.70 5.55
N SER A 386 -37.49 1.49 6.03
CA SER A 386 -36.41 1.19 6.99
C SER A 386 -35.06 1.11 6.28
N HIS A 387 -34.07 1.83 6.79
CA HIS A 387 -32.66 1.71 6.39
C HIS A 387 -32.15 0.26 6.60
N SER A 388 -31.11 -0.14 5.87
CA SER A 388 -30.44 -1.42 6.10
C SER A 388 -28.94 -1.30 5.90
N ASN A 389 -28.16 -2.00 6.72
CA ASN A 389 -26.71 -2.08 6.59
C ASN A 389 -26.23 -3.39 5.93
N SER A 390 -27.15 -4.12 5.29
CA SER A 390 -26.90 -5.38 4.59
C SER A 390 -27.69 -5.40 3.27
N PRO A 391 -27.21 -6.04 2.18
CA PRO A 391 -27.94 -6.12 0.93
C PRO A 391 -29.35 -6.72 1.07
N LEU A 392 -30.39 -5.95 0.75
CA LEU A 392 -31.78 -6.42 0.73
C LEU A 392 -32.29 -6.56 -0.70
N ALA A 393 -32.91 -7.69 -1.02
CA ALA A 393 -33.55 -7.91 -2.31
C ALA A 393 -34.71 -6.92 -2.53
N SER A 394 -34.70 -6.25 -3.69
CA SER A 394 -35.76 -5.31 -4.09
C SER A 394 -36.92 -6.05 -4.79
N ALA A 395 -38.13 -5.50 -4.71
CA ALA A 395 -39.35 -6.15 -5.18
C ALA A 395 -39.56 -5.97 -6.70
N LEU A 396 -38.78 -6.69 -7.52
CA LEU A 396 -38.95 -6.75 -8.98
C LEU A 396 -40.05 -7.76 -9.40
N SER A 397 -40.68 -7.50 -10.53
CA SER A 397 -41.55 -8.48 -11.21
C SER A 397 -40.71 -9.57 -11.88
N PRO A 398 -41.15 -10.85 -11.92
CA PRO A 398 -40.35 -11.95 -12.48
C PRO A 398 -39.93 -11.80 -13.96
N ASP A 399 -40.66 -10.99 -14.73
CA ASP A 399 -40.36 -10.71 -16.14
C ASP A 399 -39.33 -9.57 -16.34
N LEU A 400 -38.96 -8.85 -15.27
CA LEU A 400 -38.05 -7.69 -15.32
C LEU A 400 -36.61 -8.07 -14.93
N LEU A 401 -35.82 -8.51 -15.91
CA LEU A 401 -34.39 -8.77 -15.74
C LEU A 401 -33.59 -7.46 -15.78
N LEU A 402 -32.97 -7.08 -14.66
CA LEU A 402 -32.18 -5.85 -14.57
C LEU A 402 -30.91 -5.91 -15.44
N MET A 403 -30.60 -4.79 -16.11
CA MET A 403 -29.42 -4.62 -16.97
C MET A 403 -28.49 -3.51 -16.45
N GLU A 404 -29.05 -2.36 -16.05
CA GLU A 404 -28.33 -1.17 -15.57
C GLU A 404 -29.14 -0.54 -14.42
N ILE A 405 -28.47 -0.04 -13.37
CA ILE A 405 -29.08 0.55 -12.17
C ILE A 405 -28.31 1.82 -11.80
N GLU A 406 -29.04 2.92 -11.64
CA GLU A 406 -28.50 4.27 -11.37
C GLU A 406 -29.22 4.86 -10.15
N VAL A 407 -28.49 5.59 -9.30
CA VAL A 407 -28.90 5.89 -7.93
C VAL A 407 -28.67 7.36 -7.56
N GLY A 408 -29.75 8.08 -7.22
CA GLY A 408 -29.72 9.50 -6.89
C GLY A 408 -29.56 9.80 -5.40
N LEU A 409 -29.99 11.01 -5.01
CA LEU A 409 -29.96 11.44 -3.60
C LEU A 409 -30.96 10.65 -2.74
N PHE A 410 -32.20 10.52 -3.22
CA PHE A 410 -33.31 9.87 -2.50
C PHE A 410 -34.22 9.03 -3.42
N HIS A 411 -33.79 8.75 -4.65
CA HIS A 411 -34.50 7.92 -5.63
C HIS A 411 -33.51 7.03 -6.40
N SER A 412 -34.04 6.02 -7.07
CA SER A 412 -33.27 5.03 -7.82
C SER A 412 -34.04 4.66 -9.10
N CYS A 413 -33.34 4.36 -10.19
CA CYS A 413 -33.97 3.91 -11.44
C CYS A 413 -33.21 2.73 -12.06
N GLY A 414 -33.94 1.69 -12.45
CA GLY A 414 -33.42 0.51 -13.14
C GLY A 414 -33.87 0.45 -14.60
N LEU A 415 -32.95 0.08 -15.48
CA LEU A 415 -33.17 -0.23 -16.90
C LEU A 415 -33.09 -1.75 -17.10
N PHE A 416 -34.11 -2.32 -17.73
CA PHE A 416 -34.27 -3.77 -17.87
C PHE A 416 -33.91 -4.26 -19.28
N ASP A 417 -33.67 -5.57 -19.42
CA ASP A 417 -33.35 -6.22 -20.70
C ASP A 417 -34.42 -5.98 -21.79
N SER A 418 -35.69 -5.75 -21.40
CA SER A 418 -36.78 -5.40 -22.31
C SER A 418 -36.64 -4.01 -22.95
N GLY A 419 -35.82 -3.12 -22.37
CA GLY A 419 -35.77 -1.69 -22.71
C GLY A 419 -36.78 -0.84 -21.93
N GLU A 420 -37.51 -1.43 -20.98
CA GLU A 420 -38.34 -0.71 -20.00
C GLU A 420 -37.47 -0.09 -18.89
N VAL A 421 -37.98 0.97 -18.27
CA VAL A 421 -37.38 1.63 -17.11
C VAL A 421 -38.39 1.63 -15.96
N ALA A 422 -37.91 1.38 -14.74
CA ALA A 422 -38.68 1.65 -13.53
C ALA A 422 -37.92 2.58 -12.60
N CYS A 423 -38.65 3.47 -11.91
CA CYS A 423 -38.08 4.42 -10.96
C CYS A 423 -38.85 4.40 -9.63
N TRP A 424 -38.17 4.58 -8.51
CA TRP A 424 -38.75 4.55 -7.16
C TRP A 424 -37.96 5.38 -6.15
N GLY A 425 -38.51 5.59 -4.96
CA GLY A 425 -38.03 6.51 -3.93
C GLY A 425 -38.78 7.85 -3.95
N ASP A 426 -38.07 8.94 -3.64
CA ASP A 426 -38.66 10.29 -3.61
C ASP A 426 -39.13 10.76 -5.00
N ASN A 427 -40.26 11.46 -5.04
CA ASN A 427 -40.81 12.07 -6.24
C ASN A 427 -41.21 13.55 -6.01
N SER A 428 -40.64 14.20 -5.00
CA SER A 428 -41.02 15.55 -4.57
C SER A 428 -40.79 16.63 -5.64
N TYR A 429 -39.99 16.31 -6.67
CA TYR A 429 -39.62 17.18 -7.80
C TYR A 429 -40.10 16.61 -9.14
N GLY A 430 -40.84 15.49 -9.13
CA GLY A 430 -41.23 14.77 -10.34
C GLY A 430 -40.18 13.79 -10.88
N GLN A 431 -39.09 13.55 -10.15
CA GLN A 431 -37.90 12.85 -10.63
C GLN A 431 -38.09 11.36 -10.96
N LEU A 432 -39.24 10.77 -10.60
CA LEU A 432 -39.59 9.41 -11.06
C LEU A 432 -40.16 9.38 -12.48
N GLY A 433 -40.64 10.51 -13.02
CA GLY A 433 -41.09 10.60 -14.43
C GLY A 433 -42.47 9.99 -14.73
N ASP A 434 -43.19 9.55 -13.69
CA ASP A 434 -44.49 8.87 -13.75
C ASP A 434 -45.69 9.80 -14.07
N GLY A 435 -45.44 11.10 -14.29
CA GLY A 435 -46.49 12.12 -14.42
C GLY A 435 -47.12 12.55 -13.10
N THR A 436 -46.60 12.11 -11.94
CA THR A 436 -47.08 12.49 -10.61
C THR A 436 -46.00 13.21 -9.78
N GLN A 437 -46.25 13.44 -8.49
CA GLN A 437 -45.23 13.85 -7.51
C GLN A 437 -45.35 12.94 -6.26
N THR A 438 -45.67 11.67 -6.51
CA THR A 438 -45.94 10.64 -5.49
C THR A 438 -44.72 9.76 -5.36
N ALA A 439 -44.15 9.65 -4.16
CA ALA A 439 -43.06 8.73 -3.87
C ALA A 439 -43.57 7.27 -3.87
N HIS A 440 -42.77 6.35 -4.43
CA HIS A 440 -43.08 4.92 -4.52
C HIS A 440 -42.00 4.12 -3.78
N SER A 441 -42.37 3.18 -2.91
CA SER A 441 -41.40 2.33 -2.18
C SER A 441 -41.06 1.01 -2.89
N THR A 442 -41.60 0.81 -4.09
CA THR A 442 -41.34 -0.32 -5.00
C THR A 442 -41.07 0.21 -6.41
N PRO A 443 -40.27 -0.49 -7.24
CA PRO A 443 -40.05 -0.12 -8.64
C PRO A 443 -41.36 -0.02 -9.44
N GLU A 444 -41.67 1.16 -9.98
CA GLU A 444 -42.82 1.41 -10.85
C GLU A 444 -42.36 1.75 -12.28
N VAL A 445 -42.91 1.05 -13.28
CA VAL A 445 -42.50 1.17 -14.69
C VAL A 445 -43.07 2.44 -15.31
N ILE A 446 -42.20 3.24 -15.95
CA ILE A 446 -42.59 4.50 -16.61
C ILE A 446 -43.00 4.30 -18.06
N ILE A 447 -44.00 5.07 -18.50
CA ILE A 447 -44.58 4.94 -19.84
C ILE A 447 -43.78 5.82 -20.83
N LEU A 448 -43.02 5.18 -21.70
CA LEU A 448 -42.16 5.81 -22.69
C LEU A 448 -42.75 5.74 -24.12
N SER A 449 -42.23 6.56 -25.03
CA SER A 449 -42.60 6.55 -26.45
C SER A 449 -41.99 5.38 -27.23
N THR A 450 -40.82 4.91 -26.79
CA THR A 450 -40.08 3.76 -27.30
C THR A 450 -39.13 3.26 -26.19
N ASN A 451 -38.36 2.21 -26.45
CA ASN A 451 -37.47 1.59 -25.47
C ASN A 451 -36.27 2.47 -25.12
N ALA A 452 -35.81 2.40 -23.87
CA ALA A 452 -34.55 3.00 -23.42
C ALA A 452 -33.33 2.10 -23.74
N THR A 453 -32.18 2.74 -23.88
CA THR A 453 -30.88 2.10 -24.21
C THR A 453 -29.78 2.39 -23.19
N SER A 454 -29.89 3.50 -22.46
CA SER A 454 -29.11 3.84 -21.27
C SER A 454 -29.89 4.85 -20.43
N ILE A 455 -29.65 4.84 -19.12
CA ILE A 455 -30.24 5.78 -18.15
C ILE A 455 -29.12 6.42 -17.31
N THR A 456 -29.36 7.60 -16.76
CA THR A 456 -28.53 8.18 -15.71
C THR A 456 -29.34 9.00 -14.71
N VAL A 457 -28.96 8.95 -13.44
CA VAL A 457 -29.67 9.59 -12.33
C VAL A 457 -28.76 10.63 -11.66
N GLY A 458 -29.19 11.88 -11.67
CA GLY A 458 -28.60 12.94 -10.85
C GLY A 458 -29.24 13.02 -9.46
N HIS A 459 -28.85 14.00 -8.64
CA HIS A 459 -29.36 14.07 -7.26
C HIS A 459 -30.90 14.14 -7.20
N ARG A 460 -31.55 14.91 -8.08
CA ARG A 460 -33.02 15.09 -8.11
C ARG A 460 -33.60 15.21 -9.52
N HIS A 461 -32.87 14.75 -10.53
CA HIS A 461 -33.30 14.70 -11.92
C HIS A 461 -32.76 13.42 -12.56
N THR A 462 -33.39 13.01 -13.65
CA THR A 462 -33.08 11.74 -14.32
C THR A 462 -33.09 11.99 -15.82
N CYS A 463 -32.17 11.36 -16.55
CA CYS A 463 -32.06 11.44 -18.00
C CYS A 463 -31.94 10.05 -18.62
N MET A 464 -32.37 9.87 -19.88
CA MET A 464 -32.24 8.61 -20.61
C MET A 464 -32.00 8.82 -22.10
N ILE A 465 -31.39 7.82 -22.74
CA ILE A 465 -31.24 7.73 -24.20
C ILE A 465 -32.21 6.68 -24.72
N LEU A 466 -33.15 7.09 -25.58
CA LEU A 466 -34.11 6.17 -26.22
C LEU A 466 -33.54 5.52 -27.48
N ASP A 467 -34.16 4.43 -27.95
CA ASP A 467 -33.68 3.67 -29.12
C ASP A 467 -33.78 4.46 -30.44
N ASP A 468 -34.61 5.50 -30.49
CA ASP A 468 -34.68 6.53 -31.53
C ASP A 468 -33.60 7.63 -31.42
N ALA A 469 -32.63 7.46 -30.51
CA ALA A 469 -31.59 8.41 -30.15
C ALA A 469 -32.11 9.80 -29.70
N SER A 470 -33.34 9.90 -29.22
CA SER A 470 -33.77 11.07 -28.46
C SER A 470 -33.22 11.01 -27.02
N LEU A 471 -32.72 12.15 -26.54
CA LEU A 471 -32.41 12.38 -25.13
C LEU A 471 -33.66 12.89 -24.43
N LYS A 472 -34.06 12.23 -23.34
CA LYS A 472 -35.12 12.72 -22.46
C LYS A 472 -34.58 13.02 -21.07
N CYS A 473 -35.00 14.13 -20.45
CA CYS A 473 -34.69 14.45 -19.06
C CYS A 473 -35.92 14.96 -18.29
N TRP A 474 -35.95 14.78 -16.96
CA TRP A 474 -37.03 15.25 -16.08
C TRP A 474 -36.58 15.33 -14.61
N GLY A 475 -37.44 15.87 -13.74
CA GLY A 475 -37.20 16.09 -12.31
C GLY A 475 -36.99 17.57 -11.97
N ALA A 476 -36.14 17.83 -10.97
CA ALA A 476 -35.72 19.17 -10.57
C ALA A 476 -35.03 19.91 -11.73
N ASN A 477 -35.32 21.21 -11.86
CA ASN A 477 -34.87 22.03 -12.98
C ASN A 477 -34.57 23.49 -12.57
N GLU A 478 -34.32 23.78 -11.28
CA GLU A 478 -34.14 25.17 -10.81
C GLU A 478 -32.98 25.92 -11.48
N PHE A 479 -31.98 25.19 -12.00
CA PHE A 479 -30.81 25.73 -12.70
C PHE A 479 -30.80 25.41 -14.21
N GLY A 480 -31.86 24.81 -14.74
CA GLY A 480 -31.93 24.36 -16.13
C GLY A 480 -31.36 22.96 -16.39
N GLN A 481 -31.13 22.15 -15.35
CA GLN A 481 -30.46 20.85 -15.46
C GLN A 481 -31.24 19.76 -16.23
N VAL A 482 -32.53 19.99 -16.52
CA VAL A 482 -33.28 19.19 -17.50
C VAL A 482 -32.78 19.49 -18.91
N GLY A 483 -32.56 20.75 -19.27
CA GLY A 483 -32.07 21.18 -20.60
C GLY A 483 -33.17 21.59 -21.60
N ASP A 484 -34.39 21.83 -21.11
CA ASP A 484 -35.59 22.12 -21.92
C ASP A 484 -35.75 23.60 -22.31
N GLY A 485 -34.70 24.43 -22.12
CA GLY A 485 -34.78 25.89 -22.21
C GLY A 485 -35.59 26.53 -21.07
N GLY A 486 -36.08 25.73 -20.12
CA GLY A 486 -36.87 26.13 -18.97
C GLY A 486 -36.07 26.15 -17.67
N SER A 487 -36.75 26.58 -16.61
CA SER A 487 -36.26 26.46 -15.22
C SER A 487 -37.36 25.93 -14.30
N ALA A 488 -38.20 25.05 -14.85
CA ALA A 488 -39.42 24.55 -14.20
C ALA A 488 -39.34 23.03 -14.07
N ASN A 489 -39.56 22.53 -12.86
CA ASN A 489 -39.44 21.11 -12.55
C ASN A 489 -40.48 20.31 -13.35
N SER A 490 -40.03 19.26 -14.04
CA SER A 490 -40.89 18.42 -14.87
C SER A 490 -41.10 17.06 -14.23
N ASN A 491 -42.33 16.56 -14.25
CA ASN A 491 -42.64 15.19 -13.81
C ASN A 491 -42.94 14.22 -14.96
N THR A 492 -42.68 14.63 -16.20
CA THR A 492 -42.68 13.75 -17.37
C THR A 492 -41.40 13.96 -18.20
N PRO A 493 -40.88 12.93 -18.88
CA PRO A 493 -39.68 13.05 -19.73
C PRO A 493 -39.86 14.13 -20.82
N GLN A 494 -38.99 15.16 -20.80
CA GLN A 494 -38.95 16.23 -21.81
C GLN A 494 -37.87 15.95 -22.87
N ASP A 495 -38.13 16.32 -24.12
CA ASP A 495 -37.18 16.25 -25.24
C ASP A 495 -36.08 17.31 -25.12
N ILE A 496 -34.81 16.89 -25.17
CA ILE A 496 -33.64 17.77 -25.08
C ILE A 496 -32.93 17.84 -26.44
N ASP A 497 -32.86 19.03 -27.03
CA ASP A 497 -32.14 19.25 -28.30
C ASP A 497 -30.66 19.55 -28.03
N LEU A 498 -29.77 18.71 -28.56
CA LEU A 498 -28.32 18.85 -28.44
C LEU A 498 -27.70 19.69 -29.57
N GLY A 499 -28.51 20.19 -30.52
CA GLY A 499 -28.07 20.97 -31.67
C GLY A 499 -27.13 20.20 -32.61
N HIS A 500 -27.15 18.87 -32.55
CA HIS A 500 -26.12 18.00 -33.13
C HIS A 500 -26.64 17.07 -34.23
N GLY A 501 -25.77 16.77 -35.20
CA GLY A 501 -26.10 15.96 -36.36
C GLY A 501 -24.89 15.19 -36.86
N SER A 502 -25.08 13.91 -37.11
CA SER A 502 -24.01 12.93 -37.36
C SER A 502 -23.41 13.05 -38.76
N LYS A 503 -22.08 13.08 -38.85
CA LYS A 503 -21.36 13.22 -40.13
C LYS A 503 -21.29 11.92 -40.94
N GLU A 504 -21.39 10.78 -40.27
CA GLU A 504 -21.23 9.43 -40.84
C GLU A 504 -22.13 8.42 -40.10
N GLN A 505 -22.19 7.18 -40.61
CA GLN A 505 -22.80 6.05 -39.91
C GLN A 505 -21.71 5.22 -39.21
N VAL A 506 -22.01 4.71 -38.02
CA VAL A 506 -21.11 3.90 -37.21
C VAL A 506 -21.48 2.41 -37.39
N PRO A 507 -20.54 1.51 -37.75
CA PRO A 507 -20.82 0.08 -37.77
C PRO A 507 -21.08 -0.40 -36.34
N CYS A 508 -22.10 -1.23 -36.14
CA CYS A 508 -22.44 -1.74 -34.82
C CYS A 508 -21.26 -2.46 -34.17
N GLU A 509 -20.94 -2.13 -32.93
CA GLU A 509 -19.78 -2.68 -32.23
C GLU A 509 -19.97 -4.16 -31.89
N ARG A 510 -18.86 -4.86 -31.61
CA ARG A 510 -18.87 -6.27 -31.16
C ARG A 510 -19.76 -6.43 -29.92
N GLY A 511 -20.67 -7.38 -29.96
CA GLY A 511 -21.75 -7.53 -28.98
C GLY A 511 -23.08 -6.87 -29.37
N THR A 512 -23.11 -6.06 -30.45
CA THR A 512 -24.31 -5.41 -30.97
C THR A 512 -24.51 -5.67 -32.46
N TYR A 513 -25.76 -5.73 -32.91
CA TYR A 513 -26.12 -5.98 -34.31
C TYR A 513 -27.28 -5.08 -34.77
N GLN A 514 -27.47 -4.93 -36.07
CA GLN A 514 -28.61 -4.18 -36.61
C GLN A 514 -29.15 -4.81 -37.92
N PRO A 515 -30.27 -5.56 -37.87
CA PRO A 515 -30.84 -6.22 -39.06
C PRO A 515 -31.53 -5.27 -40.04
N LEU A 516 -31.87 -4.04 -39.64
CA LEU A 516 -32.67 -3.12 -40.44
C LEU A 516 -31.92 -1.79 -40.72
N PRO A 517 -32.02 -1.24 -41.95
CA PRO A 517 -31.58 0.13 -42.21
C PRO A 517 -32.51 1.16 -41.55
N GLU A 518 -32.17 2.45 -41.68
CA GLU A 518 -32.93 3.57 -41.12
C GLU A 518 -32.94 3.59 -39.58
N LYS A 519 -31.79 3.29 -38.96
CA LYS A 519 -31.64 3.09 -37.50
C LYS A 519 -30.59 3.97 -36.82
N THR A 520 -30.95 4.37 -35.62
CA THR A 520 -30.30 5.30 -34.69
C THR A 520 -29.37 4.59 -33.70
N THR A 521 -29.70 3.35 -33.35
CA THR A 521 -29.02 2.55 -32.33
C THR A 521 -28.78 1.12 -32.82
N CYS A 522 -27.85 0.41 -32.16
CA CYS A 522 -27.57 -0.99 -32.39
C CYS A 522 -28.19 -1.85 -31.28
N ILE A 523 -28.68 -3.03 -31.64
CA ILE A 523 -29.35 -3.94 -30.71
C ILE A 523 -28.27 -4.77 -30.01
N LEU A 524 -28.19 -4.68 -28.67
CA LEU A 524 -27.35 -5.57 -27.85
C LEU A 524 -27.78 -7.03 -28.08
N ALA A 525 -26.79 -7.93 -28.27
CA ALA A 525 -27.03 -9.36 -28.39
C ALA A 525 -27.90 -9.88 -27.23
N SER A 526 -28.90 -10.70 -27.54
CA SER A 526 -29.77 -11.30 -26.52
C SER A 526 -28.98 -12.30 -25.66
N ARG A 527 -29.40 -12.51 -24.40
CA ARG A 527 -28.91 -13.64 -23.61
C ARG A 527 -29.11 -14.95 -24.40
N GLY A 528 -28.11 -15.84 -24.37
CA GLY A 528 -28.05 -17.03 -25.23
C GLY A 528 -27.44 -16.78 -26.62
N PHE A 529 -27.04 -15.55 -26.94
CA PHE A 529 -26.43 -15.20 -28.23
C PHE A 529 -25.14 -14.39 -28.03
N MET A 530 -24.35 -14.33 -29.11
CA MET A 530 -23.16 -13.52 -29.25
C MET A 530 -23.12 -12.79 -30.59
N VAL A 531 -22.40 -11.66 -30.66
CA VAL A 531 -22.07 -10.97 -31.92
C VAL A 531 -20.54 -10.74 -31.98
N PRO A 532 -19.77 -11.59 -32.71
CA PRO A 532 -18.32 -11.63 -32.60
C PRO A 532 -17.57 -10.55 -33.37
N ASP A 533 -18.19 -9.89 -34.34
CA ASP A 533 -17.56 -8.87 -35.20
C ASP A 533 -18.43 -7.62 -35.33
N SER A 534 -17.79 -6.51 -35.66
CA SER A 534 -18.47 -5.24 -35.91
C SER A 534 -19.20 -5.23 -37.26
N GLY A 535 -20.30 -4.48 -37.37
CA GLY A 535 -21.05 -4.32 -38.60
C GLY A 535 -22.06 -5.45 -38.90
N GLN A 536 -22.37 -6.30 -37.91
CA GLN A 536 -23.19 -7.48 -38.10
C GLN A 536 -24.69 -7.17 -38.19
N THR A 537 -25.39 -7.90 -39.07
CA THR A 537 -26.84 -7.79 -39.25
C THR A 537 -27.63 -8.81 -38.43
N GLU A 538 -26.99 -9.82 -37.87
CA GLU A 538 -27.61 -10.94 -37.15
C GLU A 538 -26.80 -11.31 -35.90
N GLN A 539 -27.42 -12.01 -34.95
CA GLN A 539 -26.79 -12.55 -33.75
C GLN A 539 -26.66 -14.07 -33.81
N THR A 540 -25.53 -14.61 -33.33
CA THR A 540 -25.22 -16.05 -33.37
C THR A 540 -25.57 -16.70 -32.04
N GLY A 541 -26.42 -17.72 -32.05
CA GLY A 541 -26.78 -18.45 -30.82
C GLY A 541 -25.62 -19.29 -30.28
N CYS A 542 -25.50 -19.38 -28.96
CA CYS A 542 -24.52 -20.25 -28.32
C CYS A 542 -24.84 -21.73 -28.60
N SER A 543 -23.80 -22.54 -28.77
CA SER A 543 -23.89 -24.00 -28.97
C SER A 543 -23.75 -24.72 -27.62
N PRO A 544 -24.21 -25.98 -27.48
CA PRO A 544 -23.97 -26.79 -26.29
C PRO A 544 -22.48 -26.76 -25.87
N GLY A 545 -22.24 -26.78 -24.56
CA GLY A 545 -20.97 -26.43 -23.92
C GLY A 545 -20.76 -24.93 -23.66
N TYR A 546 -21.57 -24.04 -24.25
CA TYR A 546 -21.39 -22.59 -24.16
C TYR A 546 -22.72 -21.86 -23.91
N TYR A 547 -22.68 -20.85 -23.05
CA TYR A 547 -23.84 -20.03 -22.68
C TYR A 547 -23.54 -18.53 -22.83
N SER A 548 -24.57 -17.69 -22.79
CA SER A 548 -24.43 -16.23 -22.77
C SER A 548 -25.43 -15.64 -21.77
N SER A 549 -24.96 -15.32 -20.57
CA SER A 549 -25.83 -14.84 -19.49
C SER A 549 -26.09 -13.34 -19.52
N LEU A 550 -25.24 -12.55 -20.18
CA LEU A 550 -25.39 -11.10 -20.29
C LEU A 550 -26.00 -10.72 -21.64
N LYS A 551 -26.73 -9.60 -21.66
CA LYS A 551 -27.02 -8.90 -22.92
C LYS A 551 -25.72 -8.30 -23.47
N GLY A 552 -25.58 -8.22 -24.79
CA GLY A 552 -24.44 -7.58 -25.44
C GLY A 552 -23.14 -8.41 -25.53
N GLN A 553 -23.17 -9.73 -25.28
CA GLN A 553 -21.93 -10.53 -25.34
C GLN A 553 -21.33 -10.60 -26.75
N ARG A 554 -20.00 -10.38 -26.83
CA ARG A 554 -19.21 -10.56 -28.06
C ARG A 554 -18.83 -12.01 -28.34
N ALA A 555 -18.82 -12.87 -27.32
CA ALA A 555 -18.54 -14.29 -27.43
C ALA A 555 -19.28 -15.03 -26.30
N CYS A 556 -19.76 -16.25 -26.56
CA CYS A 556 -20.34 -17.10 -25.53
C CYS A 556 -19.25 -17.59 -24.56
N VAL A 557 -19.62 -17.74 -23.29
CA VAL A 557 -18.75 -18.25 -22.21
C VAL A 557 -18.84 -19.79 -22.21
N PRO A 558 -17.72 -20.54 -22.14
CA PRO A 558 -17.77 -21.99 -21.92
C PRO A 558 -18.36 -22.30 -20.53
N ALA A 559 -19.01 -23.45 -20.37
CA ALA A 559 -19.31 -23.97 -19.04
C ALA A 559 -18.01 -24.12 -18.22
N ALA A 560 -18.04 -23.74 -16.94
CA ALA A 560 -16.95 -24.00 -16.00
C ALA A 560 -16.82 -25.51 -15.68
N ARG A 561 -15.73 -25.92 -15.01
CA ARG A 561 -15.69 -27.24 -14.36
C ARG A 561 -16.79 -27.31 -13.30
N GLY A 562 -17.42 -28.47 -13.13
CA GLY A 562 -18.60 -28.63 -12.27
C GLY A 562 -19.91 -28.21 -12.92
N PHE A 563 -19.91 -27.80 -14.20
CA PHE A 563 -21.09 -27.35 -14.91
C PHE A 563 -21.16 -27.87 -16.36
N TYR A 564 -22.37 -28.00 -16.89
CA TYR A 564 -22.63 -28.39 -18.28
C TYR A 564 -23.70 -27.51 -18.94
N VAL A 565 -23.69 -27.48 -20.28
CA VAL A 565 -24.70 -26.77 -21.10
C VAL A 565 -25.18 -27.67 -22.24
N SER A 566 -26.39 -28.20 -22.12
CA SER A 566 -26.99 -29.14 -23.09
C SER A 566 -27.86 -28.50 -24.17
N GLU A 567 -28.29 -27.25 -23.96
CA GLU A 567 -29.19 -26.55 -24.87
C GLU A 567 -28.46 -25.60 -25.83
N ASN A 568 -29.05 -25.38 -27.00
CA ASN A 568 -28.63 -24.27 -27.86
C ASN A 568 -29.24 -22.98 -27.32
N GLN A 569 -28.51 -21.87 -27.42
CA GLN A 569 -28.93 -20.55 -26.92
C GLN A 569 -29.15 -20.48 -25.40
N ALA A 570 -28.40 -21.29 -24.64
CA ALA A 570 -28.47 -21.29 -23.18
C ALA A 570 -28.06 -19.94 -22.58
N THR A 571 -28.85 -19.46 -21.62
CA THR A 571 -28.60 -18.22 -20.86
C THR A 571 -27.80 -18.46 -19.58
N SER A 572 -27.65 -19.71 -19.16
CA SER A 572 -26.90 -20.12 -17.97
C SER A 572 -26.30 -21.50 -18.18
N GLN A 573 -25.35 -21.85 -17.32
CA GLN A 573 -24.83 -23.21 -17.16
C GLN A 573 -25.61 -23.95 -16.07
N THR A 574 -25.70 -25.28 -16.17
CA THR A 574 -26.32 -26.15 -15.14
C THR A 574 -25.22 -26.79 -14.31
N GLN A 575 -25.32 -26.71 -12.98
CA GLN A 575 -24.37 -27.39 -12.09
C GLN A 575 -24.56 -28.91 -12.15
N CYS A 576 -23.49 -29.67 -11.99
CA CYS A 576 -23.57 -31.08 -11.67
C CYS A 576 -24.26 -31.31 -10.30
N PRO A 577 -24.63 -32.56 -9.95
CA PRO A 577 -25.01 -32.92 -8.58
C PRO A 577 -23.95 -32.52 -7.54
N ALA A 578 -24.31 -32.54 -6.25
CA ALA A 578 -23.32 -32.41 -5.18
C ALA A 578 -22.42 -33.65 -5.14
N GLY A 579 -21.11 -33.46 -4.90
CA GLY A 579 -20.08 -34.48 -5.01
C GLY A 579 -19.87 -34.95 -6.46
N GLN A 580 -19.94 -34.02 -7.43
CA GLN A 580 -19.77 -34.30 -8.86
C GLN A 580 -19.24 -33.09 -9.66
N SER A 581 -18.19 -33.32 -10.46
CA SER A 581 -17.60 -32.32 -11.37
C SER A 581 -17.43 -32.84 -12.80
N THR A 582 -16.90 -32.00 -13.69
CA THR A 582 -16.68 -32.28 -15.11
C THR A 582 -15.18 -32.25 -15.46
N LEU A 583 -14.72 -33.25 -16.22
CA LEU A 583 -13.30 -33.41 -16.60
C LEU A 583 -12.69 -32.16 -17.27
N SER A 584 -13.53 -31.38 -17.97
CA SER A 584 -13.14 -30.19 -18.70
C SER A 584 -14.21 -29.10 -18.66
N GLN A 585 -13.77 -27.87 -18.94
CA GLN A 585 -14.68 -26.79 -19.32
C GLN A 585 -15.44 -27.11 -20.62
N ALA A 586 -16.57 -26.43 -20.82
CA ALA A 586 -17.48 -26.59 -21.95
C ALA A 586 -18.16 -27.97 -22.09
N SER A 587 -18.34 -28.69 -20.98
CA SER A 587 -19.12 -29.93 -20.94
C SER A 587 -20.57 -29.73 -21.41
N THR A 588 -21.13 -30.76 -22.02
CA THR A 588 -22.33 -30.68 -22.85
C THR A 588 -23.54 -31.36 -22.24
N PHE A 589 -23.39 -32.39 -21.43
CA PHE A 589 -24.51 -33.14 -20.85
C PHE A 589 -24.24 -33.54 -19.40
N PHE A 590 -25.31 -33.96 -18.72
CA PHE A 590 -25.25 -34.60 -17.41
C PHE A 590 -24.34 -35.84 -17.40
N ASP A 591 -24.29 -36.57 -18.52
CA ASP A 591 -23.41 -37.73 -18.70
C ASP A 591 -21.89 -37.35 -18.73
N ASP A 592 -21.56 -36.05 -18.72
CA ASP A 592 -20.19 -35.51 -18.58
C ASP A 592 -19.86 -35.11 -17.11
N CYS A 593 -20.78 -35.33 -16.16
CA CYS A 593 -20.56 -35.22 -14.70
C CYS A 593 -20.09 -36.58 -14.14
N PHE A 594 -18.97 -36.56 -13.44
CA PHE A 594 -18.40 -37.70 -12.71
C PHE A 594 -18.37 -37.39 -11.21
N ALA A 595 -18.02 -38.33 -10.36
CA ALA A 595 -17.81 -38.02 -8.94
C ALA A 595 -16.59 -37.09 -8.77
N ASP A 596 -16.59 -36.38 -7.63
CA ASP A 596 -15.69 -35.31 -7.20
C ASP A 596 -15.92 -35.30 -5.68
N PHE A 597 -15.14 -36.11 -4.97
CA PHE A 597 -15.48 -36.57 -3.61
C PHE A 597 -15.10 -35.55 -2.52
N ASP A 598 -13.89 -35.00 -2.58
CA ASP A 598 -13.44 -33.90 -1.70
C ASP A 598 -14.24 -32.59 -1.92
N GLY A 599 -14.57 -32.31 -3.19
CA GLY A 599 -15.26 -31.10 -3.65
C GLY A 599 -14.36 -29.96 -4.16
N ASP A 600 -13.08 -30.19 -4.49
CA ASP A 600 -12.19 -29.25 -5.20
C ASP A 600 -12.81 -28.79 -6.54
N GLY A 601 -13.46 -29.70 -7.24
CA GLY A 601 -13.95 -29.51 -8.61
C GLY A 601 -13.08 -30.14 -9.70
N VAL A 602 -12.03 -30.87 -9.35
CA VAL A 602 -11.45 -31.94 -10.16
C VAL A 602 -12.26 -33.24 -9.91
N PRO A 603 -12.58 -34.06 -10.92
CA PRO A 603 -13.31 -35.32 -10.70
C PRO A 603 -12.39 -36.55 -10.61
N ASP A 604 -12.79 -37.56 -9.82
CA ASP A 604 -12.09 -38.82 -9.40
C ASP A 604 -11.39 -39.67 -10.50
N GLN A 605 -11.46 -39.24 -11.76
CA GLN A 605 -10.87 -39.93 -12.91
C GLN A 605 -9.57 -39.26 -13.39
N ILE A 606 -9.28 -38.08 -12.85
CA ILE A 606 -8.15 -37.22 -13.21
C ILE A 606 -7.62 -36.41 -12.03
N ASP A 607 -8.03 -36.73 -10.80
CA ASP A 607 -7.28 -36.31 -9.62
C ASP A 607 -6.04 -37.18 -9.43
N GLU A 608 -5.25 -36.84 -8.42
CA GLU A 608 -4.19 -37.70 -7.87
C GLU A 608 -4.34 -37.87 -6.33
N ASP A 609 -5.38 -37.29 -5.71
CA ASP A 609 -5.71 -37.31 -4.26
C ASP A 609 -7.25 -37.16 -4.10
N ASP A 610 -8.00 -38.24 -4.35
CA ASP A 610 -9.48 -38.25 -4.51
C ASP A 610 -10.29 -37.72 -3.28
N ASP A 611 -9.74 -37.72 -2.06
CA ASP A 611 -10.41 -37.20 -0.85
C ASP A 611 -9.68 -36.09 -0.07
N ASN A 612 -8.47 -35.70 -0.52
CA ASN A 612 -7.72 -34.51 -0.09
C ASN A 612 -7.22 -34.57 1.36
N ASP A 613 -6.83 -35.77 1.83
CA ASP A 613 -6.09 -35.93 3.09
C ASP A 613 -4.58 -35.68 2.95
N GLY A 614 -4.05 -35.80 1.73
CA GLY A 614 -2.64 -35.58 1.37
C GLY A 614 -1.88 -36.82 0.91
N VAL A 615 -2.48 -38.02 0.93
CA VAL A 615 -1.90 -39.26 0.40
C VAL A 615 -2.48 -39.59 -0.99
N PRO A 616 -1.66 -39.63 -2.06
CA PRO A 616 -2.16 -39.92 -3.40
C PRO A 616 -2.78 -41.33 -3.55
N ASP A 617 -3.89 -41.47 -4.31
CA ASP A 617 -4.67 -42.73 -4.49
C ASP A 617 -3.89 -43.96 -5.01
N VAL A 618 -2.65 -43.78 -5.42
CA VAL A 618 -1.72 -44.86 -5.79
C VAL A 618 -1.01 -45.51 -4.60
N ASN A 619 -1.03 -44.85 -3.44
CA ASN A 619 -0.43 -45.24 -2.17
C ASN A 619 -1.48 -45.39 -1.05
N ASP A 620 -2.62 -44.72 -1.19
CA ASP A 620 -3.73 -44.73 -0.23
C ASP A 620 -4.46 -46.10 -0.13
N TYR A 621 -5.04 -46.38 1.03
CA TYR A 621 -5.71 -47.65 1.35
C TYR A 621 -7.21 -47.71 0.98
N ASP A 622 -7.98 -46.62 1.09
CA ASP A 622 -9.34 -46.48 0.55
C ASP A 622 -9.60 -45.00 0.17
N PRO A 623 -9.25 -44.55 -1.07
CA PRO A 623 -9.14 -43.13 -1.46
C PRO A 623 -10.44 -42.30 -1.51
N LEU A 624 -11.47 -42.72 -0.77
CA LEU A 624 -12.79 -42.11 -0.69
C LEU A 624 -13.28 -42.11 0.77
N ASP A 625 -12.36 -42.08 1.74
CA ASP A 625 -12.62 -42.00 3.18
C ASP A 625 -11.36 -41.46 3.91
N PRO A 626 -11.23 -40.13 4.12
CA PRO A 626 -10.03 -39.46 4.67
C PRO A 626 -9.83 -39.69 6.19
N GLU A 627 -10.47 -40.74 6.73
CA GLU A 627 -10.13 -41.36 8.01
C GLU A 627 -9.32 -42.66 7.81
N VAL A 628 -8.90 -43.02 6.58
CA VAL A 628 -8.38 -44.35 6.18
C VAL A 628 -7.17 -44.28 5.22
N SER A 629 -6.33 -43.26 5.39
CA SER A 629 -5.20 -42.87 4.52
C SER A 629 -4.20 -43.98 4.12
N PHE A 630 -3.33 -44.41 5.06
CA PHE A 630 -2.09 -45.14 4.75
C PHE A 630 -2.02 -46.51 5.44
N ASP A 631 -1.10 -47.37 5.00
CA ASP A 631 -0.88 -48.78 5.42
C ASP A 631 0.65 -48.96 5.48
N SER A 632 1.26 -48.42 6.55
CA SER A 632 2.71 -48.18 6.67
C SER A 632 3.56 -49.46 6.61
N ASP A 633 3.15 -50.53 7.29
CA ASP A 633 3.86 -51.84 7.26
C ASP A 633 3.43 -52.76 6.09
N GLY A 634 2.21 -52.60 5.56
CA GLY A 634 1.61 -53.42 4.51
C GLY A 634 0.88 -54.71 4.98
N ASP A 635 0.50 -54.82 6.26
CA ASP A 635 -0.37 -55.87 6.81
C ASP A 635 -1.75 -55.86 6.15
N ARG A 636 -2.26 -54.67 5.77
CA ARG A 636 -3.68 -54.35 5.48
C ARG A 636 -4.53 -54.09 6.72
N ILE A 637 -3.95 -53.38 7.68
CA ILE A 637 -4.68 -52.57 8.63
C ILE A 637 -4.13 -51.16 8.43
N PRO A 638 -4.96 -50.16 8.10
CA PRO A 638 -4.47 -48.80 7.91
C PRO A 638 -4.20 -48.14 9.25
N ASP A 639 -3.17 -47.28 9.28
CA ASP A 639 -2.54 -46.66 10.45
C ASP A 639 -3.58 -46.02 11.41
N SER A 640 -4.66 -45.46 10.87
CA SER A 640 -5.75 -44.86 11.66
C SER A 640 -6.52 -45.83 12.59
N ILE A 641 -6.32 -47.14 12.43
CA ILE A 641 -6.93 -48.20 13.26
C ILE A 641 -6.00 -49.35 13.65
N ASP A 642 -4.70 -49.32 13.30
CA ASP A 642 -3.73 -50.19 13.98
C ASP A 642 -3.28 -49.56 15.31
N THR A 643 -2.18 -50.08 15.84
CA THR A 643 -1.61 -49.79 17.16
C THR A 643 -0.09 -50.03 17.21
N ASP A 644 0.53 -50.32 16.07
CA ASP A 644 1.90 -50.82 15.86
C ASP A 644 2.23 -50.54 14.37
N ASP A 645 2.12 -49.27 13.97
CA ASP A 645 1.94 -48.83 12.56
C ASP A 645 3.06 -49.27 11.59
N ASP A 646 4.27 -49.56 12.08
CA ASP A 646 5.38 -50.11 11.29
C ASP A 646 5.77 -51.58 11.60
N ASN A 647 5.12 -52.23 12.57
CA ASN A 647 5.32 -53.63 12.97
C ASN A 647 6.72 -53.98 13.57
N ASP A 648 7.42 -53.02 14.16
CA ASP A 648 8.57 -53.27 15.06
C ASP A 648 8.16 -54.12 16.30
N GLY A 649 6.99 -53.86 16.88
CA GLY A 649 6.46 -54.51 18.08
C GLY A 649 6.36 -53.65 19.36
N VAL A 650 6.69 -52.36 19.29
CA VAL A 650 6.27 -51.30 20.21
C VAL A 650 4.85 -50.83 19.81
N ASN A 651 4.22 -49.96 20.60
CA ASN A 651 2.90 -49.38 20.27
C ASN A 651 3.05 -47.87 20.10
N ASP A 652 2.50 -47.28 19.03
CA ASP A 652 2.54 -45.83 18.67
C ASP A 652 2.29 -44.85 19.82
N THR A 653 1.53 -45.25 20.84
CA THR A 653 1.26 -44.41 22.02
C THR A 653 2.39 -44.33 23.04
N GLU A 654 3.38 -45.21 22.92
CA GLU A 654 4.59 -45.30 23.74
C GLU A 654 5.86 -45.24 22.85
N ASP A 655 5.73 -44.91 21.56
CA ASP A 655 6.79 -44.84 20.55
C ASP A 655 6.99 -43.39 20.06
N PRO A 656 8.22 -42.85 19.99
CA PRO A 656 8.50 -41.53 19.44
C PRO A 656 8.44 -41.46 17.90
N PHE A 657 8.70 -42.55 17.18
CA PHE A 657 8.75 -42.62 15.71
C PHE A 657 7.94 -43.80 15.15
N PRO A 658 6.60 -43.83 15.28
CA PRO A 658 5.79 -45.02 14.96
C PRO A 658 5.73 -45.45 13.48
N ASN A 659 6.59 -44.90 12.61
CA ASN A 659 6.57 -45.07 11.16
C ASN A 659 7.98 -45.46 10.62
N ASP A 660 8.95 -45.79 11.48
CA ASP A 660 10.24 -46.36 11.09
C ASP A 660 10.64 -47.53 12.00
N GLN A 661 10.39 -48.75 11.50
CA GLN A 661 10.68 -50.09 12.06
C GLN A 661 12.14 -50.33 12.55
N ASN A 662 13.01 -49.32 12.48
CA ASN A 662 14.39 -49.37 12.96
C ASN A 662 14.65 -48.51 14.22
N GLU A 663 13.68 -47.69 14.67
CA GLU A 663 13.92 -46.58 15.61
C GLU A 663 12.70 -46.32 16.51
N TRP A 664 12.77 -46.66 17.80
CA TRP A 664 11.65 -46.57 18.77
C TRP A 664 12.05 -45.89 20.10
N GLU A 665 13.24 -45.28 20.17
CA GLU A 665 13.80 -44.60 21.35
C GLU A 665 14.27 -43.19 20.91
N ASP A 666 14.01 -42.19 21.77
CA ASP A 666 14.28 -40.74 21.62
C ASP A 666 14.66 -40.24 23.02
N PHE A 667 15.94 -40.39 23.39
CA PHE A 667 16.35 -40.28 24.79
C PHE A 667 16.48 -38.83 25.30
N ASP A 668 16.86 -37.87 24.44
CA ASP A 668 16.91 -36.43 24.77
C ASP A 668 15.58 -35.68 24.50
N GLY A 669 14.80 -36.09 23.50
CA GLY A 669 13.52 -35.48 23.11
C GLY A 669 13.60 -34.40 22.01
N ASP A 670 14.67 -34.35 21.20
CA ASP A 670 14.83 -33.49 20.02
C ASP A 670 13.83 -33.85 18.90
N GLY A 671 13.58 -35.15 18.69
CA GLY A 671 12.84 -35.68 17.54
C GLY A 671 13.72 -36.22 16.41
N VAL A 672 14.92 -36.69 16.74
CA VAL A 672 15.76 -37.65 16.00
C VAL A 672 16.00 -38.82 16.96
N GLY A 673 15.94 -40.08 16.50
CA GLY A 673 16.04 -41.23 17.40
C GLY A 673 17.44 -41.82 17.54
N ASP A 674 17.61 -42.64 18.58
CA ASP A 674 18.87 -43.22 19.08
C ASP A 674 19.61 -44.16 18.08
N ASN A 675 19.11 -44.36 16.85
CA ASN A 675 19.83 -45.07 15.76
C ASN A 675 20.25 -44.14 14.60
N SER A 676 19.83 -42.86 14.64
CA SER A 676 20.02 -41.85 13.60
C SER A 676 20.68 -40.57 14.11
N ASP A 677 20.67 -40.30 15.41
CA ASP A 677 21.50 -39.27 16.03
C ASP A 677 22.98 -39.71 16.13
N ASP A 678 23.84 -38.80 16.58
CA ASP A 678 25.23 -39.01 16.95
C ASP A 678 25.48 -38.60 18.44
N ASP A 679 24.48 -38.09 19.20
CA ASP A 679 24.57 -37.42 20.54
C ASP A 679 23.34 -37.78 21.43
N ASP A 680 23.08 -39.08 21.67
CA ASP A 680 21.82 -39.69 22.17
C ASP A 680 21.11 -39.00 23.38
N ASP A 681 21.84 -38.35 24.30
CA ASP A 681 21.27 -37.71 25.50
C ASP A 681 21.34 -36.17 25.53
N GLY A 682 21.84 -35.55 24.46
CA GLY A 682 21.81 -34.09 24.26
C GLY A 682 22.75 -33.28 25.15
N ASP A 683 23.72 -33.92 25.83
CA ASP A 683 24.82 -33.27 26.56
C ASP A 683 25.68 -32.37 25.65
N GLY A 684 25.86 -32.76 24.38
CA GLY A 684 26.81 -32.16 23.44
C GLY A 684 28.09 -32.98 23.24
N ARG A 685 27.99 -34.29 23.44
CA ARG A 685 29.06 -35.29 23.40
C ARG A 685 28.63 -36.43 22.48
N PRO A 686 29.19 -36.49 21.26
CA PRO A 686 28.79 -37.55 20.37
C PRO A 686 29.18 -38.93 20.90
N ASP A 687 28.27 -39.91 20.91
CA ASP A 687 28.39 -41.24 21.56
C ASP A 687 29.68 -41.98 21.19
N SER A 688 30.17 -41.74 19.97
CA SER A 688 31.46 -42.24 19.48
C SER A 688 32.70 -41.78 20.29
N PHE A 689 32.52 -40.82 21.20
CA PHE A 689 33.48 -40.29 22.16
C PHE A 689 32.95 -40.27 23.60
N ASP A 690 31.69 -40.61 23.81
CA ASP A 690 31.11 -40.76 25.14
C ASP A 690 31.33 -42.17 25.71
N VAL A 691 31.28 -42.30 27.03
CA VAL A 691 31.38 -43.57 27.75
C VAL A 691 30.02 -44.02 28.27
N PHE A 692 29.09 -43.09 28.49
CA PHE A 692 27.74 -43.33 28.99
C PHE A 692 26.70 -42.53 28.17
N PRO A 693 26.48 -42.84 26.86
CA PRO A 693 25.63 -42.04 25.95
C PRO A 693 24.15 -41.85 26.31
N ASN A 694 23.71 -42.32 27.47
CA ASN A 694 22.33 -42.23 27.94
C ASN A 694 22.27 -41.76 29.41
N ASP A 695 23.21 -40.91 29.84
CA ASP A 695 23.15 -40.13 31.08
C ASP A 695 23.85 -38.76 30.89
N PRO A 696 23.09 -37.66 30.66
CA PRO A 696 23.60 -36.34 30.26
C PRO A 696 24.25 -35.55 31.42
N ASN A 697 25.00 -36.26 32.25
CA ASN A 697 25.74 -35.81 33.41
C ASN A 697 27.14 -36.45 33.49
N GLU A 698 27.45 -37.52 32.73
CA GLU A 698 28.70 -38.30 32.86
C GLU A 698 29.28 -38.73 31.50
N TRP A 699 30.17 -37.94 30.90
CA TRP A 699 30.78 -38.21 29.58
C TRP A 699 32.18 -38.86 29.60
N ALA A 700 32.72 -39.17 30.78
CA ALA A 700 34.12 -39.55 30.94
C ALA A 700 34.35 -40.57 32.07
N ASP A 701 35.24 -41.51 31.79
CA ASP A 701 35.83 -42.53 32.67
C ASP A 701 37.34 -42.49 32.37
N ALA A 702 38.11 -41.81 33.23
CA ALA A 702 39.50 -41.45 32.94
C ALA A 702 40.51 -42.56 33.26
N ASP A 703 40.26 -43.35 34.31
CA ASP A 703 41.11 -44.47 34.72
C ASP A 703 40.69 -45.82 34.06
N GLY A 704 39.40 -45.98 33.75
CA GLY A 704 38.81 -47.15 33.09
C GLY A 704 38.16 -48.18 34.02
N ASP A 705 37.78 -47.85 35.26
CA ASP A 705 37.08 -48.77 36.18
C ASP A 705 35.56 -48.89 35.91
N GLY A 706 34.96 -47.88 35.28
CA GLY A 706 33.54 -47.83 34.89
C GLY A 706 32.61 -47.00 35.78
N TRP A 707 33.14 -46.08 36.61
CA TRP A 707 32.40 -44.95 37.17
C TRP A 707 32.77 -43.66 36.43
N GLY A 708 31.87 -42.67 36.35
CA GLY A 708 32.19 -41.40 35.72
C GLY A 708 33.01 -40.46 36.62
N ASN A 709 33.87 -39.62 36.02
CA ASN A 709 34.70 -38.60 36.69
C ASN A 709 33.92 -37.61 37.61
N ASN A 710 32.58 -37.55 37.52
CA ASN A 710 31.75 -36.74 38.43
C ASN A 710 31.40 -37.46 39.75
N VAL A 711 31.75 -38.76 39.86
CA VAL A 711 31.45 -39.64 41.00
C VAL A 711 32.71 -40.36 41.53
N ASP A 712 33.70 -40.61 40.68
CA ASP A 712 35.04 -41.05 41.06
C ASP A 712 35.74 -40.02 41.98
N PRO A 713 36.44 -40.44 43.05
CA PRO A 713 37.27 -39.58 43.90
C PRO A 713 38.81 -39.67 43.67
N ASP A 714 39.31 -40.46 42.70
CA ASP A 714 40.74 -40.68 42.40
C ASP A 714 40.95 -40.76 40.87
N ASP A 715 40.60 -39.67 40.15
CA ASP A 715 40.41 -39.57 38.68
C ASP A 715 41.55 -40.13 37.78
N ASP A 716 42.74 -40.43 38.33
CA ASP A 716 43.86 -41.06 37.62
C ASP A 716 44.53 -42.27 38.31
N ASN A 717 43.97 -42.72 39.44
CA ASN A 717 44.41 -43.88 40.24
C ASN A 717 45.86 -43.78 40.77
N ASP A 718 46.34 -42.56 41.08
CA ASP A 718 47.55 -42.32 41.89
C ASP A 718 47.42 -42.89 43.31
N GLY A 719 46.22 -42.82 43.89
CA GLY A 719 45.96 -43.05 45.32
C GLY A 719 45.85 -41.75 46.13
N ARG A 720 45.69 -40.60 45.48
CA ARG A 720 45.35 -39.29 46.07
C ARG A 720 43.89 -38.99 45.78
N CYS A 721 43.19 -38.40 46.76
CA CYS A 721 41.87 -37.85 46.46
C CYS A 721 42.02 -36.48 45.82
N ASP A 722 41.38 -36.26 44.67
CA ASP A 722 41.43 -35.02 43.89
C ASP A 722 41.06 -33.80 44.73
N ASP A 723 40.07 -33.97 45.62
CA ASP A 723 39.45 -32.92 46.39
C ASP A 723 39.81 -32.94 47.90
N THR A 724 39.49 -31.84 48.59
CA THR A 724 39.74 -31.69 50.04
C THR A 724 38.57 -32.08 50.95
N THR A 725 37.42 -32.50 50.41
CA THR A 725 36.17 -32.78 51.17
C THR A 725 36.38 -33.81 52.28
N TYR A 726 37.29 -34.77 52.06
CA TYR A 726 37.58 -35.86 52.98
C TYR A 726 38.82 -35.61 53.89
N HIS A 727 39.49 -34.45 53.80
CA HIS A 727 40.62 -34.07 54.66
C HIS A 727 40.17 -33.29 55.91
N ILE A 728 40.31 -33.89 57.10
CA ILE A 728 39.71 -33.37 58.34
C ILE A 728 40.76 -33.12 59.43
N THR A 729 40.90 -31.87 59.86
CA THR A 729 41.76 -31.41 60.98
C THR A 729 40.95 -30.95 62.20
N ASP A 730 41.55 -30.99 63.38
CA ASP A 730 40.97 -30.44 64.62
C ASP A 730 41.24 -28.93 64.80
N GLN A 731 40.62 -28.32 65.82
CA GLN A 731 40.75 -26.89 66.14
C GLN A 731 42.16 -26.43 66.57
N TYR A 732 43.15 -27.33 66.58
CA TYR A 732 44.55 -27.08 66.88
C TYR A 732 45.48 -27.49 65.72
N GLY A 733 44.93 -27.86 64.56
CA GLY A 733 45.69 -28.26 63.37
C GLY A 733 46.21 -29.70 63.41
N ALA A 734 45.68 -30.57 64.27
CA ALA A 734 46.02 -31.99 64.26
C ALA A 734 45.10 -32.77 63.30
N LEU A 735 45.68 -33.65 62.47
CA LEU A 735 44.94 -34.54 61.56
C LEU A 735 44.01 -35.49 62.34
N VAL A 736 42.75 -35.59 61.90
CA VAL A 736 41.69 -36.43 62.50
C VAL A 736 41.37 -37.63 61.62
N SER A 737 41.34 -37.43 60.30
CA SER A 737 41.26 -38.49 59.28
C SER A 737 42.14 -38.11 58.09
N ASN A 738 42.63 -39.13 57.36
CA ASN A 738 43.47 -39.00 56.18
C ASN A 738 43.12 -40.14 55.19
N ARG A 739 41.83 -40.25 54.84
CA ARG A 739 41.22 -41.34 54.08
C ARG A 739 40.04 -40.78 53.29
N GLY A 740 39.94 -41.15 52.02
CA GLY A 740 38.78 -40.88 51.17
C GLY A 740 37.57 -41.76 51.49
N PRO A 741 36.63 -41.90 50.54
CA PRO A 741 35.57 -42.90 50.57
C PRO A 741 36.11 -44.34 50.43
N ASP A 742 35.17 -45.28 50.34
CA ASP A 742 35.32 -46.75 50.32
C ASP A 742 34.14 -47.23 49.46
N LEU A 743 34.25 -47.06 48.14
CA LEU A 743 33.15 -47.23 47.17
C LEU A 743 32.83 -48.71 46.89
N ASP A 744 33.86 -49.56 46.77
CA ASP A 744 33.68 -51.00 46.55
C ASP A 744 33.25 -51.77 47.82
N GLY A 745 33.55 -51.23 49.01
CA GLY A 745 33.18 -51.76 50.31
C GLY A 745 34.16 -52.77 50.93
N ASP A 746 35.40 -52.86 50.45
CA ASP A 746 36.51 -53.68 51.00
C ASP A 746 36.91 -53.27 52.43
N GLY A 747 36.89 -51.96 52.75
CA GLY A 747 37.32 -51.40 54.04
C GLY A 747 38.72 -50.77 54.06
N ALA A 748 39.46 -50.83 52.95
CA ALA A 748 40.40 -49.77 52.58
C ALA A 748 39.64 -48.51 52.15
N PRO A 749 40.23 -47.30 52.26
CA PRO A 749 39.76 -46.21 51.43
C PRO A 749 40.31 -46.40 50.01
N ASP A 750 39.60 -45.88 49.02
CA ASP A 750 40.05 -45.90 47.63
C ASP A 750 41.29 -44.98 47.52
N CYS A 751 41.11 -43.71 47.91
CA CYS A 751 42.11 -42.64 47.82
C CYS A 751 42.62 -42.12 49.20
N LEU A 752 43.79 -41.46 49.22
CA LEU A 752 44.37 -40.82 50.41
C LEU A 752 44.31 -39.29 50.36
N THR A 753 43.68 -38.70 51.37
CA THR A 753 43.37 -37.27 51.36
C THR A 753 44.54 -36.37 51.71
N SER A 754 44.51 -35.16 51.15
CA SER A 754 45.54 -34.14 51.22
C SER A 754 44.98 -32.83 51.78
N ALA A 755 45.84 -31.97 52.31
CA ALA A 755 45.45 -30.62 52.73
C ALA A 755 45.19 -29.66 51.56
N LYS A 756 45.63 -30.03 50.35
CA LYS A 756 45.43 -29.29 49.09
C LYS A 756 44.43 -29.96 48.14
N GLY A 757 44.15 -31.26 48.33
CA GLY A 757 43.59 -32.15 47.30
C GLY A 757 44.73 -32.84 46.55
N ASP A 758 44.48 -33.30 45.34
CA ASP A 758 45.53 -33.32 44.33
C ASP A 758 45.53 -31.99 43.56
N GLU A 759 46.70 -31.54 43.16
CA GLU A 759 46.85 -30.32 42.34
C GLU A 759 46.97 -30.65 40.84
N PHE A 760 47.13 -31.93 40.50
CA PHE A 760 47.09 -32.45 39.13
C PHE A 760 46.26 -33.75 39.02
N PRO A 761 44.92 -33.75 39.25
CA PRO A 761 44.02 -34.93 39.21
C PRO A 761 43.97 -35.78 37.91
N LEU A 762 44.87 -35.59 36.95
CA LEU A 762 44.90 -36.28 35.66
C LEU A 762 46.36 -36.57 35.19
N ASP A 763 47.33 -36.59 36.11
CA ASP A 763 48.71 -37.04 35.89
C ASP A 763 49.33 -37.65 37.17
N ALA A 764 49.09 -38.96 37.37
CA ALA A 764 49.60 -39.87 38.41
C ALA A 764 51.14 -40.02 38.52
N ASN A 765 51.88 -38.94 38.28
CA ASN A 765 53.32 -38.77 38.43
C ASN A 765 53.66 -37.48 39.20
N GLU A 766 52.69 -36.60 39.49
CA GLU A 766 52.86 -35.38 40.27
C GLU A 766 51.62 -35.09 41.12
N THR A 767 51.83 -34.64 42.36
CA THR A 767 50.73 -34.45 43.34
C THR A 767 50.88 -33.24 44.26
N ASP A 768 52.00 -32.50 44.16
CA ASP A 768 52.27 -31.33 44.99
C ASP A 768 52.89 -30.19 44.16
N ASP A 769 52.39 -28.97 44.30
CA ASP A 769 53.03 -27.70 43.94
C ASP A 769 53.57 -27.03 45.23
N THR A 770 54.79 -26.44 45.22
CA THR A 770 55.38 -25.80 46.43
C THR A 770 55.16 -24.30 46.49
N ASP A 771 55.39 -23.57 45.40
CA ASP A 771 55.36 -22.10 45.38
C ASP A 771 54.02 -21.56 44.82
N GLY A 772 53.31 -22.37 44.04
CA GLY A 772 51.99 -22.08 43.47
C GLY A 772 52.01 -21.62 42.01
N ASP A 773 53.08 -21.86 41.26
CA ASP A 773 53.18 -21.44 39.85
C ASP A 773 52.48 -22.39 38.85
N SER A 774 51.96 -23.52 39.31
CA SER A 774 51.35 -24.62 38.54
C SER A 774 52.33 -25.48 37.72
N ILE A 775 53.62 -25.49 38.07
CA ILE A 775 54.61 -26.48 37.63
C ILE A 775 54.91 -27.45 38.78
N GLY A 776 54.78 -28.75 38.51
CA GLY A 776 55.08 -29.80 39.48
C GLY A 776 56.47 -29.71 40.13
N ASN A 777 56.54 -30.03 41.42
CA ASN A 777 57.78 -30.15 42.20
C ASN A 777 58.83 -31.10 41.59
N ASN A 778 58.43 -32.01 40.72
CA ASN A 778 59.33 -32.89 39.97
C ASN A 778 60.12 -32.16 38.87
N GLN A 779 59.72 -30.94 38.50
CA GLN A 779 60.28 -30.12 37.41
C GLN A 779 60.67 -28.68 37.79
N ASP A 780 60.10 -28.08 38.83
CA ASP A 780 60.49 -26.73 39.27
C ASP A 780 61.97 -26.62 39.71
N THR A 781 62.54 -25.42 39.55
CA THR A 781 63.89 -25.01 39.96
C THR A 781 63.97 -23.60 40.60
N ASP A 782 62.86 -22.99 40.99
CA ASP A 782 62.78 -21.63 41.60
C ASP A 782 62.02 -21.67 42.94
N CYS A 783 62.36 -22.66 43.78
CA CYS A 783 61.63 -23.18 44.94
C CYS A 783 61.10 -22.20 46.02
N ASP A 784 61.48 -20.92 46.00
CA ASP A 784 60.94 -19.87 46.87
C ASP A 784 60.52 -18.58 46.11
N GLY A 785 60.47 -18.64 44.77
CA GLY A 785 59.85 -17.66 43.89
C GLY A 785 60.61 -16.33 43.75
N ASP A 786 61.89 -16.30 44.09
CA ASP A 786 62.70 -15.07 44.13
C ASP A 786 63.33 -14.71 42.76
N GLY A 787 63.45 -15.69 41.85
CA GLY A 787 63.97 -15.52 40.50
C GLY A 787 65.44 -15.96 40.31
N TRP A 788 66.12 -16.45 41.36
CA TRP A 788 67.49 -16.97 41.30
C TRP A 788 67.53 -18.50 41.30
N LEU A 789 67.38 -19.07 40.10
CA LEU A 789 67.38 -20.52 39.82
C LEU A 789 68.30 -21.35 40.73
N ASN A 790 67.67 -22.27 41.46
CA ASN A 790 68.32 -23.21 42.34
C ASN A 790 69.17 -24.24 41.57
N PRO A 791 70.31 -24.70 42.12
CA PRO A 791 71.23 -25.62 41.43
C PRO A 791 70.66 -27.05 41.23
N VAL A 792 69.50 -27.33 41.80
CA VAL A 792 68.73 -28.59 41.70
C VAL A 792 67.23 -28.29 41.89
N PRO A 793 66.32 -29.09 41.31
CA PRO A 793 64.91 -29.10 41.68
C PRO A 793 64.68 -29.33 43.18
N CYS A 794 63.52 -28.92 43.68
CA CYS A 794 63.20 -28.68 45.10
C CYS A 794 63.26 -29.89 46.05
N ASN A 795 63.68 -31.06 45.54
CA ASN A 795 63.85 -32.29 46.31
C ASN A 795 65.24 -32.46 47.00
N ARG A 796 66.20 -31.50 46.90
CA ARG A 796 67.58 -31.71 47.44
C ARG A 796 68.27 -30.48 48.04
N GLN A 797 68.90 -30.69 49.19
CA GLN A 797 69.81 -29.74 49.83
C GLN A 797 71.15 -29.63 49.07
N GLY A 798 71.54 -28.41 48.70
CA GLY A 798 72.87 -28.06 48.23
C GLY A 798 73.31 -26.70 48.75
N SER A 799 74.58 -26.55 49.13
CA SER A 799 75.20 -25.25 49.40
C SER A 799 75.75 -24.68 48.10
N GLY A 800 75.41 -23.43 47.78
CA GLY A 800 75.75 -22.77 46.50
C GLY A 800 77.26 -22.72 46.18
N GLU A 801 77.56 -22.56 44.89
CA GLU A 801 78.89 -22.15 44.39
C GLU A 801 78.77 -20.73 43.81
N ASN A 802 79.83 -19.91 43.89
CA ASN A 802 79.81 -18.48 43.53
C ASN A 802 79.07 -18.19 42.20
N GLY A 803 77.87 -17.62 42.28
CA GLY A 803 77.04 -17.24 41.13
C GLY A 803 75.74 -18.06 40.94
N THR A 804 75.46 -19.05 41.80
CA THR A 804 74.08 -19.41 42.16
C THR A 804 73.64 -18.58 43.37
N ASP A 805 72.37 -18.66 43.73
CA ASP A 805 71.93 -18.22 45.04
C ASP A 805 72.73 -18.94 46.18
N ALA A 806 72.92 -18.20 47.27
CA ALA A 806 73.60 -18.59 48.50
C ALA A 806 72.64 -19.04 49.61
N PHE A 807 71.35 -18.65 49.57
CA PHE A 807 70.35 -18.98 50.59
C PHE A 807 69.03 -19.59 50.00
N PRO A 808 69.05 -20.79 49.38
CA PRO A 808 67.97 -21.44 48.58
C PRO A 808 66.52 -21.56 49.08
N LEU A 809 66.17 -20.95 50.21
CA LEU A 809 64.87 -20.99 50.89
C LEU A 809 64.59 -19.66 51.64
N GLU A 810 65.33 -18.59 51.34
CA GLU A 810 65.24 -17.27 51.99
C GLU A 810 65.34 -16.11 50.97
N ALA A 811 64.35 -16.00 50.07
CA ALA A 811 64.04 -14.95 49.09
C ALA A 811 64.21 -13.44 49.45
N ASP A 812 64.82 -13.07 50.59
CA ASP A 812 65.34 -11.71 50.89
C ASP A 812 66.89 -11.60 50.89
N LYS A 813 67.63 -12.69 50.61
CA LYS A 813 69.11 -12.74 50.62
C LYS A 813 69.65 -13.67 49.54
N TRP A 814 70.61 -13.18 48.74
CA TRP A 814 71.18 -13.99 47.64
C TRP A 814 72.69 -13.83 47.40
N SER A 815 73.42 -13.01 48.19
CA SER A 815 74.87 -12.82 48.01
C SER A 815 75.65 -12.60 49.30
N ASP A 816 76.85 -13.19 49.32
CA ASP A 816 77.94 -13.08 50.31
C ASP A 816 79.24 -13.02 49.48
N SER A 817 79.89 -11.85 49.43
CA SER A 817 80.94 -11.56 48.45
C SER A 817 82.35 -11.93 48.90
N ASP A 818 82.64 -11.94 50.20
CA ASP A 818 83.97 -12.26 50.74
C ASP A 818 84.02 -13.60 51.52
N GLY A 819 82.85 -14.17 51.86
CA GLY A 819 82.69 -15.49 52.45
C GLY A 819 82.72 -15.53 53.98
N ASP A 820 82.43 -14.43 54.67
CA ASP A 820 82.35 -14.38 56.14
C ASP A 820 81.04 -15.00 56.71
N GLY A 821 79.98 -15.06 55.90
CA GLY A 821 78.67 -15.64 56.24
C GLY A 821 77.56 -14.63 56.59
N PHE A 822 77.81 -13.32 56.47
CA PHE A 822 76.78 -12.29 56.41
C PHE A 822 76.48 -11.89 54.96
N ALA A 823 75.27 -11.42 54.68
CA ALA A 823 74.86 -11.10 53.31
C ALA A 823 75.29 -9.67 52.92
N ASP A 824 75.72 -9.47 51.68
CA ASP A 824 76.09 -8.13 51.16
C ASP A 824 74.90 -7.18 51.10
N GLN A 825 73.69 -7.75 51.02
CA GLN A 825 72.41 -7.07 50.81
C GLN A 825 71.33 -7.70 51.70
N GLY A 826 70.27 -6.95 51.97
CA GLY A 826 69.12 -7.43 52.75
C GLY A 826 69.22 -7.13 54.25
N SER A 827 68.53 -7.94 55.05
CA SER A 827 68.28 -7.68 56.47
C SER A 827 69.51 -7.95 57.35
N ASN A 828 70.11 -6.89 57.91
CA ASN A 828 71.42 -6.88 58.60
C ASN A 828 72.62 -7.12 57.66
N MET A 829 72.61 -6.45 56.50
CA MET A 829 73.73 -6.44 55.56
C MET A 829 75.08 -6.05 56.21
N ASP A 830 76.16 -6.57 55.64
CA ASP A 830 77.53 -6.16 55.99
C ASP A 830 77.79 -4.68 55.66
N ALA A 831 78.48 -3.98 56.57
CA ALA A 831 78.92 -2.60 56.40
C ALA A 831 80.22 -2.45 55.59
N PHE A 832 81.05 -3.50 55.46
CA PHE A 832 82.31 -3.48 54.70
C PHE A 832 82.54 -4.75 53.83
N PRO A 833 81.74 -5.00 52.76
CA PRO A 833 81.76 -6.24 51.95
C PRO A 833 83.01 -6.55 51.10
N ASP A 834 84.17 -6.01 51.48
CA ASP A 834 85.50 -6.23 50.91
C ASP A 834 86.54 -6.61 52.03
N ASP A 835 86.16 -6.66 53.32
CA ASP A 835 87.04 -6.97 54.46
C ASP A 835 86.45 -8.05 55.40
N PRO A 836 86.78 -9.35 55.19
CA PRO A 836 86.28 -10.48 55.98
C PRO A 836 86.90 -10.58 57.38
N SER A 837 87.22 -9.43 57.98
CA SER A 837 87.64 -9.28 59.37
C SER A 837 86.86 -8.21 60.13
N GLU A 838 85.98 -7.43 59.48
CA GLU A 838 85.26 -6.31 60.11
C GLU A 838 83.93 -5.97 59.40
N TRP A 839 82.80 -6.53 59.85
CA TRP A 839 81.49 -6.26 59.23
C TRP A 839 80.67 -5.13 59.87
N LEU A 840 81.24 -4.41 60.84
CA LEU A 840 80.48 -3.53 61.75
C LEU A 840 81.18 -2.20 62.05
N ASP A 841 80.48 -1.09 61.78
CA ASP A 841 80.72 0.23 62.36
C ASP A 841 79.66 0.45 63.47
N THR A 842 80.07 0.85 64.68
CA THR A 842 79.16 0.98 65.85
C THR A 842 78.82 2.41 66.24
N ASP A 843 79.59 3.41 65.82
CA ASP A 843 79.20 4.83 66.02
C ASP A 843 79.02 5.63 64.73
N GLY A 844 79.30 5.06 63.56
CA GLY A 844 78.88 5.57 62.25
C GLY A 844 79.79 6.65 61.67
N ASP A 845 80.99 6.84 62.20
CA ASP A 845 81.97 7.82 61.68
C ASP A 845 82.59 7.41 60.32
N SER A 846 82.35 6.16 59.89
CA SER A 846 82.91 5.47 58.71
C SER A 846 84.34 4.94 58.87
N VAL A 847 84.79 4.69 60.10
CA VAL A 847 85.97 3.89 60.43
C VAL A 847 85.52 2.65 61.21
N GLY A 848 85.85 1.45 60.71
CA GLY A 848 85.52 0.19 61.40
C GLY A 848 86.08 0.14 62.84
N ASN A 849 85.36 -0.52 63.74
CA ASN A 849 85.66 -0.58 65.17
C ASN A 849 87.08 -1.08 65.50
N ASN A 850 87.67 -1.89 64.63
CA ASN A 850 89.07 -2.36 64.79
C ASN A 850 90.14 -1.28 64.55
N ALA A 851 89.80 -0.20 63.86
CA ALA A 851 90.72 0.84 63.41
C ALA A 851 90.53 2.17 64.15
N ASP A 852 89.33 2.44 64.67
CA ASP A 852 89.07 3.66 65.43
C ASP A 852 89.58 3.60 66.90
N VAL A 853 89.82 4.78 67.47
CA VAL A 853 90.34 5.03 68.81
C VAL A 853 89.23 5.33 69.83
N CYS A 854 88.05 5.77 69.36
CA CYS A 854 86.90 6.22 70.12
C CYS A 854 85.55 5.51 69.76
N PRO A 855 85.48 4.19 69.40
CA PRO A 855 84.40 3.55 68.60
C PRO A 855 83.01 3.38 69.27
N TYR A 856 82.66 4.25 70.20
CA TYR A 856 81.36 4.40 70.84
C TYR A 856 80.98 5.89 71.05
N GLU A 857 81.71 6.84 70.46
CA GLU A 857 81.51 8.30 70.57
C GLU A 857 81.77 9.01 69.22
N PHE A 858 80.77 8.95 68.32
CA PHE A 858 80.64 9.71 67.05
C PHE A 858 81.83 10.62 66.72
N GLY A 859 82.75 10.08 65.91
CA GLY A 859 83.96 10.75 65.49
C GLY A 859 83.75 11.93 64.54
N ILE A 860 84.83 12.33 63.87
CA ILE A 860 84.81 13.40 62.88
C ILE A 860 85.04 12.76 61.53
N SER A 861 83.95 12.47 60.82
CA SER A 861 84.01 11.78 59.53
C SER A 861 84.85 12.55 58.51
N SER A 862 85.57 11.81 57.67
CA SER A 862 86.46 12.35 56.63
C SER A 862 85.75 13.16 55.53
N GLN A 863 84.41 13.18 55.52
CA GLN A 863 83.59 13.88 54.52
C GLN A 863 83.20 15.33 54.90
N ASP A 864 83.50 15.79 56.12
CA ASP A 864 83.18 17.16 56.55
C ASP A 864 83.93 18.23 55.72
N GLU A 865 83.21 19.27 55.23
CA GLU A 865 83.79 20.30 54.32
C GLU A 865 85.03 21.00 54.90
N ASP A 866 85.13 21.11 56.23
CA ASP A 866 86.23 21.76 56.96
C ASP A 866 87.11 20.79 57.78
N PHE A 867 87.02 19.48 57.53
CA PHE A 867 87.75 18.39 58.23
C PHE A 867 89.23 18.74 58.53
N MET A 868 89.95 19.25 57.53
CA MET A 868 91.36 19.65 57.64
C MET A 868 91.63 20.88 58.53
N GLN A 869 90.65 21.74 58.77
CA GLN A 869 90.72 22.80 59.80
C GLN A 869 90.42 22.25 61.18
N THR A 870 89.43 21.36 61.32
CA THR A 870 89.07 20.73 62.61
C THR A 870 90.22 19.89 63.16
N LEU A 871 90.89 19.11 62.30
CA LEU A 871 92.09 18.33 62.64
C LEU A 871 93.31 19.19 63.05
N ALA A 872 93.29 20.50 62.76
CA ALA A 872 94.38 21.42 63.09
C ALA A 872 94.23 22.09 64.48
N LEU A 873 93.15 21.79 65.22
CA LEU A 873 92.93 22.29 66.58
C LEU A 873 93.79 21.51 67.60
N PRO A 874 94.61 22.17 68.45
CA PRO A 874 95.46 21.48 69.40
C PRO A 874 94.67 20.68 70.45
N GLY A 875 94.74 19.34 70.36
CA GLY A 875 93.99 18.41 71.21
C GLY A 875 92.98 17.54 70.46
N ASN A 876 92.90 17.67 69.14
CA ASN A 876 92.10 16.82 68.26
C ASN A 876 93.02 15.73 67.65
N ASP A 877 92.88 14.48 68.09
CA ASP A 877 93.46 13.30 67.41
C ASP A 877 92.37 12.65 66.53
N LEU A 878 92.76 11.85 65.54
CA LEU A 878 91.81 11.18 64.62
C LEU A 878 90.84 10.28 65.40
N GLY A 879 89.54 10.45 65.18
CA GLY A 879 88.45 9.64 65.75
C GLY A 879 87.56 10.32 66.81
N CYS A 880 87.93 11.46 67.41
CA CYS A 880 87.23 11.96 68.61
C CYS A 880 86.91 13.48 68.61
N PRO A 881 85.70 13.94 69.05
CA PRO A 881 85.25 15.34 68.96
C PRO A 881 85.56 16.25 70.19
N ILE A 882 85.34 17.58 70.04
CA ILE A 882 85.61 18.62 71.05
C ILE A 882 84.31 19.15 71.73
N GLN A 883 84.20 19.01 73.07
CA GLN A 883 82.93 19.17 73.83
C GLN A 883 82.51 20.62 74.24
N ALA A 884 81.22 21.03 74.07
CA ALA A 884 80.65 22.30 74.60
C ALA A 884 79.08 22.55 74.68
N LEU A 885 78.36 22.02 75.71
CA LEU A 885 77.11 22.57 76.35
C LEU A 885 75.73 22.68 75.56
N ILE A 886 74.58 23.07 76.21
CA ILE A 886 73.20 22.43 76.13
C ILE A 886 71.94 23.34 75.75
N GLY A 887 70.86 22.82 75.06
CA GLY A 887 69.39 23.11 75.32
C GLY A 887 68.22 23.15 74.22
N ASP A 888 67.15 22.31 74.39
CA ASP A 888 65.63 22.38 74.10
C ASP A 888 64.87 22.23 72.68
N GLU A 889 63.50 22.14 72.63
CA GLU A 889 62.64 21.12 71.84
C GLU A 889 61.15 21.48 71.31
N ILE A 890 60.43 20.57 70.53
CA ILE A 890 58.91 20.32 70.29
C ILE A 890 57.96 21.20 69.33
N ILE A 891 56.70 20.87 68.82
CA ILE A 891 56.03 19.77 67.97
C ILE A 891 54.46 20.02 67.61
N GLU A 892 53.76 19.23 66.69
CA GLU A 892 52.26 19.09 66.29
C GLU A 892 51.49 20.16 65.37
N GLY A 893 50.28 20.06 64.69
CA GLY A 893 49.10 19.14 64.29
C GLY A 893 47.88 19.99 63.65
N GLY A 894 46.70 19.70 62.98
CA GLY A 894 45.78 18.65 62.34
C GLY A 894 44.34 19.29 61.98
N GLU A 895 43.21 18.87 61.30
CA GLU A 895 42.61 17.87 60.28
C GLU A 895 41.06 18.21 59.91
N ASP A 896 40.39 17.95 58.71
CA ASP A 896 38.86 18.09 58.45
C ASP A 896 38.12 17.69 57.06
N GLU A 897 36.74 17.52 57.04
CA GLU A 897 35.53 17.62 56.06
C GLU A 897 35.11 16.78 54.74
N THR A 898 34.00 17.14 53.99
CA THR A 898 32.97 16.23 53.28
C THR A 898 32.27 16.59 51.88
N GLU A 899 31.51 15.62 51.28
CA GLU A 899 30.20 15.66 50.48
C GLU A 899 30.01 15.83 48.90
N ASP A 900 29.18 14.92 48.32
CA ASP A 900 28.14 14.95 47.22
C ASP A 900 28.33 15.18 45.67
N SER A 901 27.43 14.53 44.90
CA SER A 901 26.96 14.75 43.50
C SER A 901 27.73 14.16 42.28
N ALA A 902 27.03 13.96 41.14
CA ALA A 902 27.50 13.14 39.99
C ALA A 902 26.99 13.61 38.61
N PHE A 903 27.79 13.39 37.53
CA PHE A 903 27.31 13.01 36.16
C PHE A 903 28.45 12.62 35.19
N LEU A 904 28.09 11.93 34.10
CA LEU A 904 28.90 11.50 32.93
C LEU A 904 30.02 10.47 33.19
N GLY A 905 30.04 9.42 32.36
CA GLY A 905 31.12 8.43 32.30
C GLY A 905 31.69 8.29 30.89
N GLY A 906 32.70 7.42 30.76
CA GLY A 906 33.32 7.04 29.49
C GLY A 906 34.85 7.11 29.52
N GLY A 907 35.52 6.02 29.18
CA GLY A 907 36.99 5.97 29.03
C GLY A 907 37.66 4.82 29.78
N ARG A 908 38.23 3.89 29.03
CA ARG A 908 39.17 2.84 29.50
C ARG A 908 40.56 3.46 29.78
N LEU A 909 41.32 2.83 30.67
CA LEU A 909 42.80 2.77 30.69
C LEU A 909 43.57 4.10 30.77
N THR A 910 44.19 4.37 31.93
CA THR A 910 45.54 3.85 32.23
C THR A 910 45.59 3.43 33.69
#